data_AF-A0A2E1VTC3-F1
#
_entry.id   AF-A0A2E1VTC3-F1
#
_cell.length_a   1.000
_cell.length_b   1.000
_cell.length_c   1.000
_cell.angle_alpha   90.00
_cell.angle_beta   90.00
_cell.angle_gamma   90.00
#
_symmetry.space_group_name_H-M   'P 1'
#
loop_
_entity.id
_entity.type
_entity.pdbx_description
1 polymer ?
#
loop_
_entity_poly.entity_id
_entity_poly.type
_entity_poly.pdbx_seq_one_letter_code
_entity_poly.pdbx_strand_id
1 'polypeptide(L)'
;MVHERAAAESAGEWQGAAQVGRRPRPDPGRDEEAAQRAARRHSLVVRASAYGRLAPARRPFFLPGVSEYSRRVLLALALTLGLTAPPLALAQAADPAIPPAQEDASRPNIVFFLVDDLGWQDVSVPMWVDPRSDKETRTAFNDHFRTPALEQLAARGVRFSQAYSCAVCSPTRTSILSGQNAARHRVTQWTLLPGRDQSGRTARLASPTDWRVDGWQPGMRSLPAILQRHGYFTIHAGKAHWGAAGTPGADPRNLGFDVNIAGHHAGAPSSYLGTKGFGAYRENQEIWTVPGLEAWHGKDVHLTDLTTELALQAVDQALDAEQPFFLYLAHYAVHTPLEPHEPMAQAYRDAGLDEKEARYASMVEGFDNSMASVLAHLEARGVAENTIVLFTSDNGGLTVHARGTSPLGTGQNTHNLPLRAGKGSAYEGGTRVPMVVGWAKRDDAHAAQRRLRVTPGIVRHEPIIIEDSFATVLRWARAEAPEPQTLDEEIDGRDWTELLGPQPDQPISFQGLYAQRPLLFHYPHVWGPNSPGWGYEPHSAMRLGDWKVIYFYQPQRWELYHLANDLGEQHDLAAEQPERLRRMATRMVAELVERGAQWPTHRDSGLPEPPVYVHAQVAGPLNQNTPLVLIHGWSEDSFSMSRQFAHFRKTRRTLSLDLPGHGQSLAPTDAAGNAAHTMAAYADAVARTMDAHGIDQAILMGHSNGGAVVRELMRRHPARIAGAVTLDSALQAVFDAETIEFFCNALSGAGREAFLAQMAQDEPWPQTSPQDFARIQAGPQRTDPGVQVASFRAAADPEIWSKEVEFLSPLLVVHAEQPFWTQDYRAAVRSLGADVELVVWEGVGHHLQWERTEELHQLVEEWMAERGL
;
A
#
# COMPACT_ATOMS: atom_id res chain seq x y z
N MET A 1 26.90 30.61 19.64
CA MET A 1 27.75 30.64 18.43
C MET A 1 27.69 29.25 17.80
N VAL A 2 27.14 29.03 16.61
CA VAL A 2 26.66 29.96 15.58
C VAL A 2 25.23 29.58 15.16
N HIS A 3 24.27 30.45 15.44
CA HIS A 3 22.91 30.43 14.89
C HIS A 3 22.66 31.84 14.37
N GLU A 4 22.87 32.08 13.07
CA GLU A 4 22.44 33.27 12.32
C GLU A 4 22.99 33.18 10.88
N ARG A 5 22.07 33.09 9.90
CA ARG A 5 22.18 33.43 8.45
C ARG A 5 21.40 32.46 7.55
N ALA A 6 20.11 32.76 7.35
CA ALA A 6 19.33 32.40 6.16
C ALA A 6 17.92 33.06 6.20
N ALA A 7 17.85 34.37 6.48
CA ALA A 7 16.57 35.09 6.61
C ALA A 7 16.68 36.58 6.22
N ALA A 8 17.16 36.85 5.00
CA ALA A 8 17.00 38.14 4.30
C ALA A 8 17.52 38.02 2.86
N GLU A 9 16.63 37.92 1.87
CA GLU A 9 16.77 38.39 0.47
C GLU A 9 15.64 37.84 -0.43
N SER A 10 14.46 38.48 -0.39
CA SER A 10 13.49 38.53 -1.53
C SER A 10 12.23 39.38 -1.22
N ALA A 11 12.41 40.59 -0.68
CA ALA A 11 11.36 41.60 -0.64
C ALA A 11 11.68 42.69 -1.67
N GLY A 12 11.11 42.56 -2.87
CA GLY A 12 11.39 43.42 -4.03
C GLY A 12 10.14 43.61 -4.89
N GLU A 13 9.45 44.71 -4.60
CA GLU A 13 8.31 45.34 -5.29
C GLU A 13 8.03 44.92 -6.75
N TRP A 14 6.78 44.52 -7.03
CA TRP A 14 6.16 44.68 -8.36
C TRP A 14 4.68 45.07 -8.24
N GLN A 15 4.42 46.38 -8.24
CA GLN A 15 3.15 46.96 -8.68
C GLN A 15 3.40 47.74 -9.97
N GLY A 16 2.64 47.45 -11.04
CA GLY A 16 2.78 48.15 -12.32
C GLY A 16 2.14 47.40 -13.47
N ALA A 17 0.86 47.68 -13.75
CA ALA A 17 0.14 47.09 -14.87
C ALA A 17 0.25 47.96 -16.13
N ALA A 18 0.45 47.34 -17.31
CA ALA A 18 -0.26 47.68 -18.55
C ALA A 18 0.05 46.71 -19.72
N GLN A 19 -1.02 46.18 -20.31
CA GLN A 19 -1.21 45.85 -21.74
C GLN A 19 -0.04 45.29 -22.60
N VAL A 20 -0.28 44.14 -23.24
CA VAL A 20 -0.37 44.02 -24.73
C VAL A 20 -0.86 42.61 -25.12
N GLY A 21 -1.66 42.50 -26.18
CA GLY A 21 -1.78 41.27 -26.97
C GLY A 21 -2.90 40.27 -26.62
N ARG A 22 -4.15 40.57 -27.01
CA ARG A 22 -5.17 39.51 -27.22
C ARG A 22 -4.67 38.56 -28.32
N ARG A 23 -4.44 37.28 -28.01
CA ARG A 23 -4.37 36.21 -29.03
C ARG A 23 -5.80 35.75 -29.38
N PRO A 24 -6.10 35.43 -30.67
CA PRO A 24 -7.45 35.08 -31.09
C PRO A 24 -7.87 33.68 -30.62
N ARG A 25 -9.18 33.45 -30.54
CA ARG A 25 -9.77 32.12 -30.36
C ARG A 25 -9.47 31.26 -31.60
N PRO A 26 -9.26 29.94 -31.47
CA PRO A 26 -9.22 29.04 -32.62
C PRO A 26 -10.62 28.94 -33.26
N ASP A 27 -10.62 28.91 -34.59
CA ASP A 27 -11.79 28.85 -35.46
C ASP A 27 -12.24 27.39 -35.67
N PRO A 28 -13.50 27.00 -35.39
CA PRO A 28 -13.96 25.63 -35.53
C PRO A 28 -14.24 25.29 -37.01
N GLY A 29 -13.19 25.06 -37.80
CA GLY A 29 -13.32 24.92 -39.25
C GLY A 29 -12.20 24.20 -40.00
N ARG A 30 -11.30 23.47 -39.33
CA ARG A 30 -10.23 22.66 -39.99
C ARG A 30 -9.85 21.39 -39.21
N ASP A 31 -10.73 20.39 -39.17
CA ASP A 31 -10.35 19.04 -38.73
C ASP A 31 -11.17 17.88 -39.36
N GLU A 32 -11.83 18.10 -40.51
CA GLU A 32 -12.54 17.01 -41.23
C GLU A 32 -11.67 16.24 -42.25
N GLU A 33 -10.51 16.78 -42.68
CA GLU A 33 -9.60 16.05 -43.60
C GLU A 33 -8.60 15.13 -42.90
N ALA A 34 -8.34 15.32 -41.60
CA ALA A 34 -7.48 14.42 -40.82
C ALA A 34 -8.19 13.10 -40.47
N ALA A 35 -9.50 13.14 -40.23
CA ALA A 35 -10.29 11.99 -39.80
C ALA A 35 -10.55 10.93 -40.90
N GLN A 36 -10.43 11.29 -42.19
CA GLN A 36 -10.82 10.39 -43.29
C GLN A 36 -9.69 9.49 -43.84
N ARG A 37 -8.43 9.62 -43.38
CA ARG A 37 -7.31 8.80 -43.86
C ARG A 37 -7.06 7.49 -43.10
N ALA A 38 -7.69 7.28 -41.95
CA ALA A 38 -7.49 6.06 -41.14
C ALA A 38 -8.38 4.87 -41.55
N ALA A 39 -9.46 5.08 -42.32
CA ALA A 39 -10.50 4.08 -42.54
C ALA A 39 -10.61 3.60 -44.01
N ARG A 40 -9.55 3.01 -44.59
CA ARG A 40 -9.60 2.33 -45.91
C ARG A 40 -8.39 1.43 -46.25
N ARG A 41 -8.25 0.26 -45.62
CA ARG A 41 -7.44 -0.90 -46.09
C ARG A 41 -7.76 -2.15 -45.25
N HIS A 42 -8.12 -3.31 -45.79
CA HIS A 42 -8.82 -3.61 -47.05
C HIS A 42 -9.48 -4.99 -46.84
N SER A 43 -10.78 -5.13 -47.08
CA SER A 43 -11.47 -6.42 -47.03
C SER A 43 -11.56 -7.03 -48.42
N LEU A 44 -11.42 -8.36 -48.55
CA LEU A 44 -11.99 -9.11 -49.67
C LEU A 44 -12.10 -10.62 -49.37
N VAL A 45 -13.13 -11.23 -49.94
CA VAL A 45 -13.66 -12.57 -49.63
C VAL A 45 -13.65 -13.42 -50.90
N VAL A 46 -13.27 -14.69 -50.82
CA VAL A 46 -13.72 -15.77 -51.74
C VAL A 46 -13.96 -17.07 -50.94
N ARG A 47 -14.90 -17.91 -51.40
CA ARG A 47 -15.43 -19.11 -50.73
C ARG A 47 -14.82 -20.44 -51.24
N ALA A 48 -15.02 -21.48 -50.42
CA ALA A 48 -15.49 -22.85 -50.77
C ALA A 48 -14.49 -24.04 -50.89
N SER A 49 -14.63 -24.97 -49.92
CA SER A 49 -14.90 -26.43 -50.09
C SER A 49 -13.93 -27.32 -50.89
N ALA A 50 -13.33 -28.35 -50.25
CA ALA A 50 -13.94 -29.70 -50.12
C ALA A 50 -12.94 -30.83 -49.68
N TYR A 51 -13.48 -31.90 -49.07
CA TYR A 51 -12.94 -33.26 -48.89
C TYR A 51 -11.64 -33.54 -48.09
N GLY A 52 -11.68 -34.60 -47.26
CA GLY A 52 -10.50 -35.31 -46.77
C GLY A 52 -10.62 -35.91 -45.36
N ARG A 53 -11.25 -37.08 -45.21
CA ARG A 53 -11.17 -37.87 -43.94
C ARG A 53 -9.79 -38.51 -43.82
N LEU A 54 -9.27 -38.64 -42.61
CA LEU A 54 -8.72 -39.89 -42.04
C LEU A 54 -8.39 -39.71 -40.55
N ALA A 55 -8.78 -40.68 -39.72
CA ALA A 55 -8.27 -40.81 -38.34
C ALA A 55 -6.97 -41.63 -38.35
N PRO A 56 -6.19 -41.69 -37.25
CA PRO A 56 -6.48 -42.77 -36.28
C PRO A 56 -6.12 -42.51 -34.79
N ALA A 57 -6.72 -43.37 -33.95
CA ALA A 57 -6.17 -44.03 -32.75
C ALA A 57 -5.39 -43.24 -31.67
N ARG A 58 -6.00 -43.15 -30.48
CA ARG A 58 -5.28 -43.16 -29.19
C ARG A 58 -5.12 -44.60 -28.68
N ARG A 59 -3.90 -45.01 -28.30
CA ARG A 59 -3.64 -46.01 -27.25
C ARG A 59 -2.34 -45.69 -26.50
N PRO A 60 -2.26 -45.93 -25.18
CA PRO A 60 -1.07 -45.68 -24.38
C PRO A 60 -0.12 -46.88 -24.36
N PHE A 61 1.14 -46.66 -23.97
CA PHE A 61 2.08 -47.71 -23.60
C PHE A 61 2.58 -47.52 -22.15
N PHE A 62 2.64 -48.62 -21.41
CA PHE A 62 3.12 -48.71 -20.02
C PHE A 62 4.61 -49.10 -19.97
N LEU A 63 5.26 -48.85 -18.82
CA LEU A 63 6.44 -49.58 -18.38
C LEU A 63 6.16 -50.33 -17.05
N PRO A 64 6.85 -51.46 -16.72
CA PRO A 64 6.31 -52.47 -15.78
C PRO A 64 7.23 -52.91 -14.61
N GLY A 65 6.61 -53.43 -13.54
CA GLY A 65 7.24 -54.30 -12.49
C GLY A 65 8.12 -53.59 -11.44
N VAL A 66 8.41 -54.10 -10.23
CA VAL A 66 8.25 -55.43 -9.55
C VAL A 66 8.38 -55.18 -8.01
N SER A 67 7.69 -55.81 -7.04
CA SER A 67 6.47 -56.63 -6.97
C SER A 67 5.92 -56.77 -5.52
N GLU A 68 4.59 -56.76 -5.35
CA GLU A 68 3.80 -57.64 -4.47
C GLU A 68 4.39 -58.18 -3.12
N TYR A 69 4.21 -57.44 -2.00
CA TYR A 69 3.84 -58.07 -0.70
C TYR A 69 3.25 -57.08 0.34
N SER A 70 1.98 -56.68 0.20
CA SER A 70 1.07 -56.28 1.32
C SER A 70 -0.38 -56.08 0.84
N ARG A 71 -0.90 -57.04 0.07
CA ARG A 71 -2.35 -57.15 -0.19
C ARG A 71 -3.04 -57.80 1.01
N ARG A 72 -3.43 -57.01 2.02
CA ARG A 72 -4.51 -57.31 2.97
C ARG A 72 -4.74 -56.15 3.94
N VAL A 73 -5.90 -55.50 3.80
CA VAL A 73 -6.76 -54.81 4.80
C VAL A 73 -7.41 -53.58 4.12
N LEU A 74 -8.75 -53.57 4.06
CA LEU A 74 -9.67 -52.49 3.64
C LEU A 74 -9.53 -52.02 2.15
N LEU A 75 -10.47 -52.24 1.21
CA LEU A 75 -11.90 -52.59 1.25
C LEU A 75 -12.77 -51.55 1.99
N ALA A 76 -13.76 -50.85 1.41
CA ALA A 76 -14.12 -50.52 0.01
C ALA A 76 -15.25 -49.46 0.06
N LEU A 77 -15.44 -48.63 -0.97
CA LEU A 77 -16.76 -48.16 -1.49
C LEU A 77 -16.63 -47.04 -2.54
N ALA A 78 -16.95 -47.34 -3.81
CA ALA A 78 -17.48 -46.37 -4.79
C ALA A 78 -18.05 -47.10 -6.03
N LEU A 79 -19.20 -46.62 -6.54
CA LEU A 79 -19.78 -46.85 -7.88
C LEU A 79 -20.35 -48.27 -8.17
N THR A 80 -21.48 -48.48 -8.87
CA THR A 80 -22.33 -47.56 -9.68
C THR A 80 -23.77 -48.10 -9.88
N LEU A 81 -24.75 -47.17 -9.99
CA LEU A 81 -25.97 -47.16 -10.85
C LEU A 81 -27.00 -48.33 -10.86
N GLY A 82 -28.30 -47.99 -10.75
CA GLY A 82 -29.40 -48.89 -11.12
C GLY A 82 -30.86 -48.45 -10.81
N LEU A 83 -31.41 -47.49 -11.55
CA LEU A 83 -32.84 -47.28 -11.87
C LEU A 83 -33.96 -47.56 -10.82
N THR A 84 -34.70 -46.52 -10.41
CA THR A 84 -36.13 -46.26 -10.77
C THR A 84 -36.71 -45.11 -9.90
N ALA A 85 -37.67 -44.35 -10.43
CA ALA A 85 -38.31 -43.25 -9.72
C ALA A 85 -39.84 -43.37 -9.74
N PRO A 86 -40.52 -43.04 -8.63
CA PRO A 86 -41.89 -42.52 -8.62
C PRO A 86 -41.92 -41.02 -8.28
N PRO A 87 -43.00 -40.29 -8.62
CA PRO A 87 -43.04 -38.84 -8.48
C PRO A 87 -43.31 -38.41 -7.03
N LEU A 88 -42.51 -37.47 -6.52
CA LEU A 88 -42.80 -36.74 -5.28
C LEU A 88 -43.36 -35.36 -5.63
N ALA A 89 -44.50 -35.03 -5.02
CA ALA A 89 -45.24 -33.81 -5.31
C ALA A 89 -44.48 -32.56 -4.87
N LEU A 90 -44.62 -31.48 -5.65
CA LEU A 90 -44.20 -30.14 -5.25
C LEU A 90 -45.05 -29.64 -4.09
N ALA A 91 -44.59 -29.88 -2.86
CA ALA A 91 -45.04 -29.10 -1.71
C ALA A 91 -44.43 -27.70 -1.82
N GLN A 92 -45.27 -26.67 -1.93
CA GLN A 92 -44.82 -25.30 -1.71
C GLN A 92 -44.38 -25.18 -0.25
N ALA A 93 -43.07 -25.05 -0.04
CA ALA A 93 -42.56 -24.61 1.25
C ALA A 93 -42.99 -23.15 1.44
N ALA A 94 -43.97 -22.93 2.33
CA ALA A 94 -44.19 -21.60 2.88
C ALA A 94 -42.94 -21.20 3.67
N ASP A 95 -42.57 -19.92 3.61
CA ASP A 95 -41.48 -19.38 4.42
C ASP A 95 -41.70 -19.76 5.90
N PRO A 96 -40.68 -20.29 6.60
CA PRO A 96 -40.77 -20.50 8.03
C PRO A 96 -40.86 -19.13 8.69
N ALA A 97 -42.05 -18.79 9.19
CA ALA A 97 -42.27 -17.57 9.95
C ALA A 97 -41.25 -17.49 11.10
N ILE A 98 -40.45 -16.41 11.10
CA ILE A 98 -39.41 -16.17 12.10
C ILE A 98 -40.11 -16.15 13.47
N PRO A 99 -39.72 -17.00 14.43
CA PRO A 99 -40.29 -16.96 15.77
C PRO A 99 -39.95 -15.60 16.41
N PRO A 100 -40.87 -14.98 17.17
CA PRO A 100 -40.61 -13.70 17.81
C PRO A 100 -39.38 -13.82 18.72
N ALA A 101 -38.47 -12.85 18.60
CA ALA A 101 -37.25 -12.83 19.37
C ALA A 101 -37.59 -12.73 20.86
N GLN A 102 -37.26 -13.76 21.63
CA GLN A 102 -37.14 -13.63 23.06
C GLN A 102 -35.98 -12.68 23.33
N GLU A 103 -36.18 -11.61 24.11
CA GLU A 103 -35.13 -10.63 24.41
C GLU A 103 -33.91 -11.31 25.05
N ASP A 104 -32.88 -11.53 24.23
CA ASP A 104 -31.54 -11.84 24.75
C ASP A 104 -30.94 -10.54 25.26
N ALA A 105 -31.28 -10.17 26.50
CA ALA A 105 -30.75 -9.01 27.23
C ALA A 105 -29.21 -9.01 27.41
N SER A 106 -28.48 -9.96 26.80
CA SER A 106 -27.03 -9.92 26.63
C SER A 106 -26.56 -9.30 25.32
N ARG A 107 -27.45 -9.01 24.35
CA ARG A 107 -27.16 -8.25 23.12
C ARG A 107 -27.23 -6.74 23.39
N PRO A 108 -26.11 -6.01 23.29
CA PRO A 108 -26.11 -4.58 23.47
C PRO A 108 -26.63 -3.85 22.23
N ASN A 109 -27.14 -2.65 22.43
CA ASN A 109 -27.17 -1.62 21.40
C ASN A 109 -25.74 -1.14 21.13
N ILE A 110 -25.45 -0.73 19.89
CA ILE A 110 -24.10 -0.33 19.48
C ILE A 110 -24.16 1.06 18.85
N VAL A 111 -23.40 2.01 19.42
CA VAL A 111 -23.13 3.31 18.81
C VAL A 111 -21.69 3.31 18.30
N PHE A 112 -21.55 3.44 16.98
CA PHE A 112 -20.28 3.72 16.33
C PHE A 112 -20.24 5.21 16.00
N PHE A 113 -19.50 5.97 16.81
CA PHE A 113 -19.36 7.41 16.70
C PHE A 113 -18.06 7.73 15.96
N LEU A 114 -18.18 8.16 14.71
CA LEU A 114 -17.04 8.43 13.83
C LEU A 114 -16.93 9.93 13.53
N VAL A 115 -15.77 10.53 13.78
CA VAL A 115 -15.46 11.92 13.42
C VAL A 115 -14.59 11.93 12.16
N ASP A 116 -14.78 12.92 11.30
CA ASP A 116 -14.02 13.08 10.05
C ASP A 116 -12.77 13.95 10.27
N ASP A 117 -11.61 13.54 9.77
CA ASP A 117 -10.35 14.32 9.81
C ASP A 117 -9.89 14.78 11.22
N LEU A 118 -10.22 14.02 12.28
CA LEU A 118 -9.85 14.34 13.66
C LEU A 118 -8.51 13.70 14.04
N GLY A 119 -7.52 14.53 14.38
CA GLY A 119 -6.20 14.07 14.78
C GLY A 119 -6.13 13.43 16.16
N TRP A 120 -5.10 12.61 16.38
CA TRP A 120 -4.84 11.91 17.64
C TRP A 120 -4.68 12.83 18.87
N GLN A 121 -4.41 14.12 18.64
CA GLN A 121 -4.27 15.16 19.65
C GLN A 121 -5.41 16.18 19.64
N ASP A 122 -6.37 16.09 18.70
CA ASP A 122 -7.47 17.06 18.54
C ASP A 122 -8.65 16.81 19.51
N VAL A 123 -8.33 16.30 20.71
CA VAL A 123 -9.27 15.97 21.80
C VAL A 123 -8.66 16.30 23.16
N SER A 124 -9.49 16.59 24.17
CA SER A 124 -9.02 16.90 25.52
C SER A 124 -8.58 15.67 26.32
N VAL A 125 -8.98 14.47 25.90
CA VAL A 125 -8.48 13.19 26.42
C VAL A 125 -7.02 12.97 25.99
N PRO A 126 -6.05 12.83 26.92
CA PRO A 126 -4.66 12.58 26.55
C PRO A 126 -4.48 11.19 25.95
N MET A 127 -4.27 11.09 24.63
CA MET A 127 -4.07 9.80 23.97
C MET A 127 -2.61 9.33 24.00
N TRP A 128 -1.68 10.24 24.30
CA TRP A 128 -0.25 9.92 24.42
C TRP A 128 0.07 9.33 25.79
N VAL A 129 0.33 8.03 25.80
CA VAL A 129 0.82 7.28 26.96
C VAL A 129 2.01 6.43 26.49
N ASP A 130 3.13 6.46 27.20
CA ASP A 130 4.32 5.65 26.86
C ASP A 130 4.07 4.18 27.20
N PRO A 131 4.04 3.26 26.22
CA PRO A 131 3.68 1.86 26.43
C PRO A 131 4.66 1.07 27.31
N ARG A 132 5.82 1.64 27.66
CA ARG A 132 6.82 0.99 28.53
C ARG A 132 6.76 1.46 29.99
N SER A 133 6.20 2.63 30.24
CA SER A 133 6.15 3.24 31.58
C SER A 133 4.74 3.55 32.08
N ASP A 134 3.72 3.32 31.22
CA ASP A 134 2.32 3.75 31.42
C ASP A 134 2.18 5.24 31.77
N LYS A 135 3.20 6.03 31.38
CA LYS A 135 3.25 7.46 31.68
C LYS A 135 2.42 8.22 30.66
N GLU A 136 1.27 8.73 31.10
CA GLU A 136 0.49 9.71 30.37
C GLU A 136 1.30 11.00 30.13
N THR A 137 1.17 11.54 28.92
CA THR A 137 1.71 12.85 28.53
C THR A 137 0.59 13.70 27.95
N ARG A 138 0.06 14.59 28.78
CA ARG A 138 -0.85 15.66 28.35
C ARG A 138 -0.07 16.73 27.58
N THR A 139 -0.59 17.18 26.45
CA THR A 139 0.05 18.17 25.58
C THR A 139 -0.75 19.48 25.54
N ALA A 140 -0.11 20.54 25.02
CA ALA A 140 -0.79 21.82 24.74
C ALA A 140 -1.97 21.67 23.75
N PHE A 141 -2.02 20.60 22.94
CA PHE A 141 -3.17 20.30 22.09
C PHE A 141 -4.36 19.80 22.92
N ASN A 142 -4.14 18.95 23.92
CA ASN A 142 -5.23 18.47 24.79
C ASN A 142 -5.81 19.59 25.66
N ASP A 143 -5.03 20.63 25.96
CA ASP A 143 -5.50 21.85 26.65
C ASP A 143 -6.18 22.86 25.71
N HIS A 144 -6.02 22.72 24.39
CA HIS A 144 -6.60 23.61 23.37
C HIS A 144 -8.06 23.26 23.05
N PHE A 145 -8.46 22.00 23.25
CA PHE A 145 -9.79 21.49 22.94
C PHE A 145 -10.60 21.21 24.20
N ARG A 146 -11.93 21.24 24.08
CA ARG A 146 -12.87 20.91 25.15
C ARG A 146 -13.77 19.77 24.70
N THR A 147 -13.53 18.56 25.21
CA THR A 147 -14.33 17.36 24.90
C THR A 147 -14.76 16.60 26.17
N PRO A 148 -15.55 17.23 27.07
CA PRO A 148 -15.95 16.63 28.36
C PRO A 148 -16.81 15.36 28.26
N ALA A 149 -17.64 15.19 27.22
CA ALA A 149 -18.42 13.96 27.05
C ALA A 149 -17.52 12.77 26.65
N LEU A 150 -16.51 13.02 25.82
CA LEU A 150 -15.47 12.05 25.50
C LEU A 150 -14.58 11.73 26.71
N GLU A 151 -14.26 12.72 27.57
CA GLU A 151 -13.59 12.48 28.85
C GLU A 151 -14.43 11.58 29.76
N GLN A 152 -15.74 11.82 29.86
CA GLN A 152 -16.64 10.96 30.62
C GLN A 152 -16.69 9.52 30.07
N LEU A 153 -16.72 9.36 28.74
CA LEU A 153 -16.67 8.06 28.08
C LEU A 153 -15.34 7.34 28.33
N ALA A 154 -14.21 8.05 28.29
CA ALA A 154 -12.88 7.51 28.58
C ALA A 154 -12.72 7.09 30.05
N ALA A 155 -13.20 7.91 30.99
CA ALA A 155 -13.11 7.64 32.43
C ALA A 155 -13.86 6.36 32.87
N ARG A 156 -14.91 5.97 32.14
CA ARG A 156 -15.68 4.74 32.38
C ARG A 156 -15.39 3.62 31.37
N GLY A 157 -14.45 3.85 30.46
CA GLY A 157 -14.13 2.97 29.33
C GLY A 157 -12.63 2.70 29.18
N VAL A 158 -12.24 2.26 28.00
CA VAL A 158 -10.86 2.00 27.60
C VAL A 158 -10.47 2.96 26.48
N ARG A 159 -9.31 3.61 26.60
CA ARG A 159 -8.69 4.39 25.51
C ARG A 159 -7.54 3.62 24.87
N PHE A 160 -7.49 3.61 23.55
CA PHE A 160 -6.43 2.96 22.79
C PHE A 160 -5.39 3.99 22.39
N SER A 161 -4.21 3.91 23.02
CA SER A 161 -3.09 4.80 22.69
C SER A 161 -2.55 4.54 21.28
N GLN A 162 -2.75 3.35 20.71
CA GLN A 162 -2.15 2.90 19.45
C GLN A 162 -3.20 2.43 18.41
N ALA A 163 -4.29 3.17 18.26
CA ALA A 163 -5.29 2.92 17.22
C ALA A 163 -4.94 3.58 15.89
N TYR A 164 -5.21 2.87 14.79
CA TYR A 164 -4.87 3.27 13.42
C TYR A 164 -6.03 3.17 12.43
N SER A 165 -6.02 4.05 11.45
CA SER A 165 -6.88 4.11 10.27
C SER A 165 -6.03 4.23 9.00
N CYS A 166 -6.66 4.18 7.81
CA CYS A 166 -5.98 4.59 6.58
C CYS A 166 -5.72 6.09 6.60
N ALA A 167 -4.81 6.57 5.73
CA ALA A 167 -4.44 7.97 5.69
C ALA A 167 -5.56 8.91 5.17
N VAL A 168 -6.61 8.39 4.53
CA VAL A 168 -7.75 9.18 4.01
C VAL A 168 -9.08 8.44 4.19
N CYS A 169 -10.18 9.19 4.01
CA CYS A 169 -11.54 8.82 4.42
C CYS A 169 -12.16 7.58 3.75
N SER A 170 -12.42 7.58 2.44
CA SER A 170 -13.14 6.47 1.77
C SER A 170 -12.52 5.08 1.99
N PRO A 171 -11.17 4.91 1.97
CA PRO A 171 -10.54 3.64 2.32
C PRO A 171 -10.93 3.18 3.72
N THR A 172 -10.69 3.99 4.76
CA THR A 172 -11.05 3.67 6.14
C THR A 172 -12.53 3.33 6.28
N ARG A 173 -13.41 4.14 5.70
CA ARG A 173 -14.87 3.94 5.79
C ARG A 173 -15.29 2.63 5.14
N THR A 174 -14.66 2.23 4.04
CA THR A 174 -14.86 0.91 3.42
C THR A 174 -14.27 -0.21 4.28
N SER A 175 -13.11 -0.01 4.91
CA SER A 175 -12.49 -0.98 5.83
C SER A 175 -13.37 -1.29 7.04
N ILE A 176 -14.00 -0.27 7.65
CA ILE A 176 -14.95 -0.44 8.78
C ILE A 176 -16.11 -1.37 8.39
N LEU A 177 -16.74 -1.12 7.24
CA LEU A 177 -17.95 -1.85 6.84
C LEU A 177 -17.69 -3.21 6.20
N SER A 178 -16.48 -3.47 5.68
CA SER A 178 -16.14 -4.74 5.01
C SER A 178 -15.29 -5.68 5.86
N GLY A 179 -14.55 -5.14 6.84
CA GLY A 179 -13.54 -5.88 7.60
C GLY A 179 -12.28 -6.19 6.77
N GLN A 180 -12.13 -5.56 5.61
CA GLN A 180 -11.01 -5.77 4.68
C GLN A 180 -10.02 -4.61 4.78
N ASN A 181 -8.74 -4.90 4.61
CA ASN A 181 -7.71 -3.89 4.49
C ASN A 181 -7.84 -3.16 3.15
N ALA A 182 -7.38 -1.90 3.08
CA ALA A 182 -7.46 -1.09 1.87
C ALA A 182 -6.80 -1.72 0.63
N ALA A 183 -5.72 -2.49 0.82
CA ALA A 183 -5.08 -3.25 -0.25
C ALA A 183 -6.03 -4.26 -0.92
N ARG A 184 -6.85 -4.96 -0.13
CA ARG A 184 -7.77 -6.00 -0.61
C ARG A 184 -9.04 -5.42 -1.21
N HIS A 185 -9.65 -4.45 -0.54
CA HIS A 185 -10.90 -3.87 -1.03
C HIS A 185 -10.72 -2.82 -2.13
N ARG A 186 -9.49 -2.39 -2.44
CA ARG A 186 -9.10 -1.58 -3.63
C ARG A 186 -9.76 -0.20 -3.76
N VAL A 187 -10.64 0.19 -2.85
CA VAL A 187 -11.04 1.59 -2.58
C VAL A 187 -9.90 2.27 -1.82
N THR A 188 -8.82 2.63 -2.51
CA THR A 188 -7.56 3.14 -1.91
C THR A 188 -7.42 4.67 -1.94
N GLN A 189 -8.43 5.39 -2.44
CA GLN A 189 -8.47 6.86 -2.53
C GLN A 189 -9.90 7.37 -2.30
N TRP A 190 -10.05 8.66 -1.95
CA TRP A 190 -11.36 9.30 -1.83
C TRP A 190 -12.11 9.37 -3.18
N THR A 191 -13.41 9.10 -3.16
CA THR A 191 -14.26 9.04 -4.36
C THR A 191 -15.19 10.25 -4.46
N LEU A 192 -15.69 10.58 -5.65
CA LEU A 192 -16.73 11.62 -5.81
C LEU A 192 -17.54 11.48 -7.09
N LEU A 193 -16.86 11.43 -8.24
CA LEU A 193 -17.48 11.39 -9.58
C LEU A 193 -17.19 10.03 -10.26
N PRO A 194 -18.18 9.38 -10.90
CA PRO A 194 -17.96 8.08 -11.53
C PRO A 194 -16.84 8.08 -12.57
N GLY A 195 -15.99 7.07 -12.51
CA GLY A 195 -14.83 6.89 -13.39
C GLY A 195 -13.78 8.00 -13.30
N ARG A 196 -13.83 8.90 -12.31
CA ARG A 196 -12.86 10.00 -12.18
C ARG A 196 -11.94 9.79 -10.99
N ASP A 197 -10.68 9.57 -11.29
CA ASP A 197 -9.60 9.62 -10.30
C ASP A 197 -9.49 11.02 -9.69
N GLN A 198 -9.43 11.07 -8.37
CA GLN A 198 -9.33 12.28 -7.56
C GLN A 198 -7.90 12.54 -7.05
N SER A 199 -6.95 11.68 -7.43
CA SER A 199 -5.56 11.77 -7.03
C SER A 199 -4.84 12.97 -7.64
N GLY A 200 -3.89 13.52 -6.87
CA GLY A 200 -2.93 14.50 -7.39
C GLY A 200 -2.04 13.92 -8.51
N ARG A 201 -1.29 14.79 -9.17
CA ARG A 201 -0.40 14.41 -10.27
C ARG A 201 1.06 14.45 -9.83
N THR A 202 1.75 13.32 -9.94
CA THR A 202 3.23 13.31 -10.01
C THR A 202 3.70 13.38 -11.46
N ALA A 203 4.97 13.71 -11.67
CA ALA A 203 5.62 13.71 -12.98
C ALA A 203 5.68 12.31 -13.62
N ARG A 204 5.87 11.25 -12.82
CA ARG A 204 6.22 9.90 -13.31
C ARG A 204 5.10 8.86 -13.12
N LEU A 205 4.31 8.97 -12.06
CA LEU A 205 3.30 7.98 -11.69
C LEU A 205 1.86 8.49 -11.86
N ALA A 206 1.01 7.61 -12.37
CA ALA A 206 -0.44 7.65 -12.23
C ALA A 206 -0.88 6.64 -11.14
N SER A 207 -2.15 6.75 -10.73
CA SER A 207 -2.81 5.74 -9.89
C SER A 207 -2.77 4.35 -10.54
N PRO A 208 -3.09 3.27 -9.80
CA PRO A 208 -3.29 1.96 -10.40
C PRO A 208 -4.35 1.98 -11.51
N THR A 209 -4.37 0.97 -12.38
CA THR A 209 -5.36 0.87 -13.47
C THR A 209 -6.72 0.32 -13.03
N ASP A 210 -6.75 -0.50 -11.98
CA ASP A 210 -7.89 -1.32 -11.58
C ASP A 210 -8.37 -1.04 -10.14
N TRP A 211 -7.90 0.05 -9.52
CA TRP A 211 -8.44 0.50 -8.23
C TRP A 211 -9.91 0.93 -8.37
N ARG A 212 -10.66 0.79 -7.29
CA ARG A 212 -12.12 1.00 -7.29
C ARG A 212 -12.45 2.48 -7.17
N VAL A 213 -12.25 3.20 -8.27
CA VAL A 213 -12.52 4.65 -8.44
C VAL A 213 -13.96 5.06 -8.10
N ASP A 214 -14.91 4.15 -8.30
CA ASP A 214 -16.32 4.34 -7.98
C ASP A 214 -16.66 4.01 -6.51
N GLY A 215 -15.70 3.46 -5.75
CA GLY A 215 -15.85 3.07 -4.36
C GLY A 215 -16.47 1.68 -4.19
N TRP A 216 -17.41 1.58 -3.27
CA TRP A 216 -18.09 0.35 -2.87
C TRP A 216 -18.77 -0.35 -4.06
N GLN A 217 -18.57 -1.66 -4.16
CA GLN A 217 -19.07 -2.48 -5.26
C GLN A 217 -20.21 -3.39 -4.81
N PRO A 218 -21.19 -3.69 -5.69
CA PRO A 218 -22.18 -4.71 -5.43
C PRO A 218 -21.54 -6.04 -5.03
N GLY A 219 -22.11 -6.70 -4.02
CA GLY A 219 -21.62 -8.00 -3.53
C GLY A 219 -20.52 -7.93 -2.46
N MET A 220 -19.91 -6.77 -2.20
CA MET A 220 -19.00 -6.61 -1.04
C MET A 220 -19.73 -6.95 0.27
N ARG A 221 -19.05 -7.67 1.17
CA ARG A 221 -19.57 -7.96 2.52
C ARG A 221 -19.79 -6.64 3.26
N SER A 222 -20.96 -6.46 3.87
CA SER A 222 -21.34 -5.25 4.59
C SER A 222 -21.77 -5.55 6.02
N LEU A 223 -21.15 -4.87 6.98
CA LEU A 223 -21.44 -4.94 8.42
C LEU A 223 -22.93 -4.68 8.73
N PRO A 224 -23.54 -3.53 8.34
CA PRO A 224 -24.95 -3.28 8.60
C PRO A 224 -25.87 -4.32 7.96
N ALA A 225 -25.62 -4.77 6.71
CA ALA A 225 -26.42 -5.85 6.12
C ALA A 225 -26.34 -7.19 6.89
N ILE A 226 -25.21 -7.48 7.56
CA ILE A 226 -25.09 -8.65 8.44
C ILE A 226 -25.87 -8.40 9.74
N LEU A 227 -25.67 -7.25 10.38
CA LEU A 227 -26.37 -6.89 11.63
C LEU A 227 -27.90 -6.88 11.43
N GLN A 228 -28.39 -6.33 10.32
CA GLN A 228 -29.80 -6.35 9.90
C GLN A 228 -30.35 -7.78 9.80
N ARG A 229 -29.63 -8.70 9.15
CA ARG A 229 -30.00 -10.13 9.08
C ARG A 229 -30.01 -10.84 10.44
N HIS A 230 -29.19 -10.37 11.37
CA HIS A 230 -29.18 -10.81 12.77
C HIS A 230 -30.17 -10.03 13.66
N GLY A 231 -31.07 -9.22 13.07
CA GLY A 231 -32.17 -8.55 13.78
C GLY A 231 -31.77 -7.28 14.53
N TYR A 232 -30.73 -6.57 14.09
CA TYR A 232 -30.48 -5.18 14.50
C TYR A 232 -31.25 -4.22 13.59
N PHE A 233 -31.81 -3.15 14.16
CA PHE A 233 -32.21 -1.98 13.39
C PHE A 233 -30.98 -1.12 13.09
N THR A 234 -30.73 -0.79 11.82
CA THR A 234 -29.46 -0.22 11.37
C THR A 234 -29.62 1.22 10.89
N ILE A 235 -28.94 2.15 11.55
CA ILE A 235 -29.09 3.59 11.36
C ILE A 235 -27.77 4.18 10.87
N HIS A 236 -27.80 4.84 9.72
CA HIS A 236 -26.73 5.72 9.24
C HIS A 236 -27.13 7.19 9.41
N ALA A 237 -26.24 8.00 9.99
CA ALA A 237 -26.39 9.45 10.04
C ALA A 237 -25.07 10.19 9.76
N GLY A 238 -25.10 11.14 8.80
CA GLY A 238 -23.98 12.03 8.48
C GLY A 238 -23.22 11.66 7.20
N LYS A 239 -21.90 11.60 7.24
CA LYS A 239 -21.00 11.32 6.11
C LYS A 239 -20.91 9.83 5.81
N ALA A 240 -21.45 9.44 4.65
CA ALA A 240 -21.31 8.10 4.10
C ALA A 240 -19.98 7.93 3.33
N HIS A 241 -19.86 8.56 2.16
CA HIS A 241 -18.64 8.62 1.34
C HIS A 241 -18.06 7.25 0.89
N TRP A 242 -18.91 6.24 0.75
CA TRP A 242 -18.53 4.90 0.29
C TRP A 242 -18.47 4.73 -1.23
N GLY A 243 -19.14 5.56 -2.02
CA GLY A 243 -19.10 5.46 -3.49
C GLY A 243 -19.38 6.77 -4.20
N ALA A 244 -18.99 6.86 -5.47
CA ALA A 244 -19.14 8.05 -6.30
C ALA A 244 -20.62 8.32 -6.68
N ALA A 245 -20.92 9.57 -7.07
CA ALA A 245 -22.27 10.04 -7.37
C ALA A 245 -23.04 9.13 -8.35
N GLY A 246 -24.19 8.60 -7.93
CA GLY A 246 -25.02 7.73 -8.77
C GLY A 246 -24.58 6.26 -8.83
N THR A 247 -23.52 5.87 -8.11
CA THR A 247 -23.15 4.45 -7.91
C THR A 247 -23.98 3.84 -6.76
N PRO A 248 -24.08 2.50 -6.65
CA PRO A 248 -24.76 1.86 -5.53
C PRO A 248 -24.18 2.26 -4.16
N GLY A 249 -22.86 2.47 -4.07
CA GLY A 249 -22.16 2.92 -2.88
C GLY A 249 -22.49 4.35 -2.41
N ALA A 250 -23.19 5.14 -3.23
CA ALA A 250 -23.60 6.49 -2.86
C ALA A 250 -24.75 6.53 -1.85
N ASP A 251 -25.51 5.44 -1.68
CA ASP A 251 -26.65 5.37 -0.76
C ASP A 251 -26.42 4.27 0.29
N PRO A 252 -26.22 4.63 1.57
CA PRO A 252 -26.09 3.70 2.69
C PRO A 252 -27.14 2.58 2.74
N ARG A 253 -28.36 2.82 2.23
CA ARG A 253 -29.42 1.79 2.20
C ARG A 253 -29.05 0.59 1.33
N ASN A 254 -28.30 0.80 0.26
CA ASN A 254 -27.78 -0.28 -0.59
C ASN A 254 -26.71 -1.14 0.12
N LEU A 255 -26.13 -0.64 1.21
CA LEU A 255 -25.17 -1.35 2.04
C LEU A 255 -25.88 -2.08 3.21
N GLY A 256 -27.20 -1.98 3.33
CA GLY A 256 -28.00 -2.65 4.35
C GLY A 256 -28.23 -1.82 5.61
N PHE A 257 -28.19 -0.49 5.53
CA PHE A 257 -28.77 0.38 6.55
C PHE A 257 -30.29 0.56 6.31
N ASP A 258 -31.11 0.40 7.35
CA ASP A 258 -32.56 0.65 7.30
C ASP A 258 -32.87 2.15 7.16
N VAL A 259 -32.12 2.99 7.89
CA VAL A 259 -32.25 4.45 7.88
C VAL A 259 -30.99 5.10 7.34
N ASN A 260 -31.17 6.07 6.43
CA ASN A 260 -30.11 6.97 5.98
C ASN A 260 -30.53 8.43 6.22
N ILE A 261 -29.80 9.13 7.09
CA ILE A 261 -29.91 10.56 7.34
C ILE A 261 -28.65 11.24 6.78
N ALA A 262 -28.82 12.21 5.89
CA ALA A 262 -27.75 13.05 5.32
C ALA A 262 -26.60 12.33 4.57
N GLY A 263 -26.66 11.00 4.43
CA GLY A 263 -25.61 10.20 3.80
C GLY A 263 -25.69 10.16 2.28
N HIS A 264 -24.59 10.54 1.64
CA HIS A 264 -24.43 10.47 0.19
C HIS A 264 -22.97 10.24 -0.25
N HIS A 265 -22.73 10.39 -1.55
CA HIS A 265 -21.44 10.18 -2.21
C HIS A 265 -20.33 11.17 -1.84
N ALA A 266 -20.63 12.40 -1.40
CA ALA A 266 -19.60 13.40 -1.19
C ALA A 266 -18.87 13.23 0.15
N GLY A 267 -17.59 13.58 0.14
CA GLY A 267 -16.71 13.44 1.29
C GLY A 267 -16.69 14.60 2.26
N ALA A 268 -17.48 15.63 2.02
CA ALA A 268 -17.51 16.88 2.78
C ALA A 268 -18.85 17.58 2.52
N PRO A 269 -19.33 18.41 3.44
CA PRO A 269 -20.41 19.34 3.14
C PRO A 269 -19.84 20.60 2.46
N SER A 270 -20.58 21.25 1.59
CA SER A 270 -20.22 22.59 1.09
C SER A 270 -20.55 23.71 2.09
N SER A 271 -21.41 23.42 3.09
CA SER A 271 -21.61 24.25 4.28
C SER A 271 -22.22 23.44 5.43
N TYR A 272 -21.86 23.79 6.67
CA TYR A 272 -22.46 23.24 7.89
C TYR A 272 -23.74 23.97 8.33
N LEU A 273 -24.11 25.09 7.68
CA LEU A 273 -25.13 26.00 8.19
C LEU A 273 -26.47 25.81 7.47
N GLY A 274 -27.54 25.62 8.24
CA GLY A 274 -28.92 25.56 7.72
C GLY A 274 -29.33 26.85 7.02
N THR A 275 -28.82 28.01 7.46
CA THR A 275 -29.01 29.32 6.82
C THR A 275 -28.45 29.39 5.40
N LYS A 276 -27.53 28.49 5.06
CA LYS A 276 -26.93 28.29 3.72
C LYS A 276 -27.48 27.04 3.01
N GLY A 277 -28.53 26.43 3.58
CA GLY A 277 -29.14 25.20 3.08
C GLY A 277 -28.14 24.04 2.92
N PHE A 278 -27.16 23.96 3.83
CA PHE A 278 -26.09 22.95 3.84
C PHE A 278 -25.35 22.79 2.49
N GLY A 279 -25.33 23.85 1.67
CA GLY A 279 -24.79 23.84 0.31
C GLY A 279 -25.72 24.38 -0.77
N ALA A 280 -27.04 24.24 -0.60
CA ALA A 280 -28.04 24.58 -1.61
C ALA A 280 -28.04 26.06 -2.06
N TYR A 281 -27.34 26.94 -1.34
CA TYR A 281 -27.13 28.34 -1.72
C TYR A 281 -26.10 28.59 -2.84
N ARG A 282 -25.30 27.58 -3.23
CA ARG A 282 -24.23 27.73 -4.24
C ARG A 282 -24.57 27.03 -5.55
N GLU A 283 -24.75 27.82 -6.60
CA GLU A 283 -24.71 27.34 -7.98
C GLU A 283 -23.35 26.67 -8.29
N ASN A 284 -23.37 25.53 -8.98
CA ASN A 284 -22.21 24.72 -9.39
C ASN A 284 -21.44 24.04 -8.23
N GLN A 285 -22.03 23.90 -7.04
CA GLN A 285 -21.51 23.05 -5.95
C GLN A 285 -22.53 22.03 -5.42
N GLU A 286 -23.58 21.75 -6.18
CA GLU A 286 -24.72 20.89 -5.79
C GLU A 286 -24.30 19.47 -5.43
N ILE A 287 -23.18 18.98 -6.00
CA ILE A 287 -22.57 17.68 -5.67
C ILE A 287 -22.10 17.58 -4.20
N TRP A 288 -21.87 18.72 -3.54
CA TRP A 288 -21.46 18.83 -2.14
C TRP A 288 -22.60 19.33 -1.23
N THR A 289 -23.85 19.39 -1.72
CA THR A 289 -25.01 19.75 -0.91
C THR A 289 -25.50 18.53 -0.13
N VAL A 290 -25.67 18.69 1.18
CA VAL A 290 -26.15 17.60 2.05
C VAL A 290 -27.65 17.34 1.81
N PRO A 291 -28.07 16.12 1.44
CA PRO A 291 -29.44 15.85 1.01
C PRO A 291 -30.38 15.49 2.16
N GLY A 292 -31.69 15.63 1.93
CA GLY A 292 -32.73 15.18 2.86
C GLY A 292 -32.96 16.11 4.06
N LEU A 293 -32.35 17.31 4.03
CA LEU A 293 -32.43 18.33 5.07
C LEU A 293 -33.15 19.60 4.58
N GLU A 294 -33.92 19.51 3.49
CA GLU A 294 -34.56 20.65 2.82
C GLU A 294 -35.51 21.41 3.74
N ALA A 295 -36.15 20.71 4.68
CA ALA A 295 -37.03 21.30 5.70
C ALA A 295 -36.30 22.19 6.72
N TRP A 296 -34.96 22.23 6.73
CA TRP A 296 -34.13 23.10 7.57
C TRP A 296 -33.35 24.15 6.77
N HIS A 297 -33.54 24.24 5.45
CA HIS A 297 -32.96 25.31 4.65
C HIS A 297 -33.48 26.69 5.11
N GLY A 298 -32.56 27.63 5.30
CA GLY A 298 -32.83 28.96 5.85
C GLY A 298 -32.95 29.03 7.37
N LYS A 299 -32.90 27.91 8.11
CA LYS A 299 -32.96 27.89 9.58
C LYS A 299 -31.59 28.05 10.22
N ASP A 300 -31.55 28.68 11.39
CA ASP A 300 -30.34 28.81 12.20
C ASP A 300 -30.07 27.52 13.00
N VAL A 301 -29.49 26.54 12.32
CA VAL A 301 -29.10 25.23 12.85
C VAL A 301 -27.76 24.78 12.26
N HIS A 302 -26.95 24.09 13.06
CA HIS A 302 -25.69 23.51 12.63
C HIS A 302 -25.88 22.04 12.22
N LEU A 303 -25.19 21.61 11.14
CA LEU A 303 -25.34 20.28 10.55
C LEU A 303 -25.05 19.16 11.56
N THR A 304 -24.00 19.30 12.38
CA THR A 304 -23.62 18.34 13.44
C THR A 304 -24.79 18.08 14.41
N ASP A 305 -25.47 19.14 14.84
CA ASP A 305 -26.55 19.06 15.82
C ASP A 305 -27.78 18.42 15.18
N LEU A 306 -28.14 18.87 13.98
CA LEU A 306 -29.30 18.37 13.24
C LEU A 306 -29.16 16.88 12.86
N THR A 307 -27.98 16.44 12.41
CA THR A 307 -27.77 15.00 12.14
C THR A 307 -27.79 14.17 13.42
N THR A 308 -27.44 14.75 14.57
CA THR A 308 -27.58 14.10 15.88
C THR A 308 -29.05 13.99 16.29
N GLU A 309 -29.81 15.08 16.22
CA GLU A 309 -31.24 15.11 16.56
C GLU A 309 -32.03 14.06 15.75
N LEU A 310 -31.81 14.02 14.43
CA LEU A 310 -32.46 13.07 13.53
C LEU A 310 -32.00 11.62 13.78
N ALA A 311 -30.72 11.40 14.14
CA ALA A 311 -30.23 10.07 14.51
C ALA A 311 -30.91 9.55 15.79
N LEU A 312 -31.14 10.42 16.77
CA LEU A 312 -31.84 10.06 18.01
C LEU A 312 -33.32 9.75 17.76
N GLN A 313 -33.99 10.49 16.86
CA GLN A 313 -35.34 10.15 16.40
C GLN A 313 -35.41 8.79 15.66
N ALA A 314 -34.34 8.37 15.00
CA ALA A 314 -34.24 7.03 14.40
C ALA A 314 -33.92 5.94 15.43
N VAL A 315 -33.13 6.25 16.47
CA VAL A 315 -32.94 5.36 17.64
C VAL A 315 -34.27 5.14 18.35
N ASP A 316 -35.07 6.20 18.54
CA ASP A 316 -36.40 6.09 19.16
C ASP A 316 -37.32 5.12 18.40
N GLN A 317 -37.29 5.10 17.06
CA GLN A 317 -38.03 4.13 16.25
C GLN A 317 -37.61 2.68 16.52
N ALA A 318 -36.31 2.42 16.71
CA ALA A 318 -35.82 1.08 17.06
C ALA A 318 -36.27 0.65 18.46
N LEU A 319 -36.17 1.57 19.42
CA LEU A 319 -36.54 1.32 20.82
C LEU A 319 -38.05 1.12 20.99
N ASP A 320 -38.87 1.91 20.29
CA ASP A 320 -40.34 1.78 20.27
C ASP A 320 -40.80 0.49 19.56
N ALA A 321 -39.94 -0.10 18.72
CA ALA A 321 -40.13 -1.41 18.09
C ALA A 321 -39.53 -2.58 18.90
N GLU A 322 -38.97 -2.33 20.10
CA GLU A 322 -38.29 -3.32 20.95
C GLU A 322 -37.12 -4.04 20.23
N GLN A 323 -36.41 -3.32 19.34
CA GLN A 323 -35.29 -3.86 18.56
C GLN A 323 -33.94 -3.30 19.04
N PRO A 324 -32.88 -4.13 19.13
CA PRO A 324 -31.53 -3.63 19.38
C PRO A 324 -31.04 -2.85 18.16
N PHE A 325 -30.39 -1.71 18.37
CA PHE A 325 -29.95 -0.85 17.27
C PHE A 325 -28.42 -0.83 17.06
N PHE A 326 -28.03 -0.62 15.80
CA PHE A 326 -26.67 -0.23 15.39
C PHE A 326 -26.73 1.17 14.79
N LEU A 327 -26.27 2.17 15.56
CA LEU A 327 -26.16 3.55 15.11
C LEU A 327 -24.74 3.81 14.63
N TYR A 328 -24.57 3.99 13.33
CA TYR A 328 -23.37 4.54 12.73
C TYR A 328 -23.55 6.05 12.55
N LEU A 329 -23.17 6.80 13.59
CA LEU A 329 -23.18 8.26 13.61
C LEU A 329 -21.81 8.76 13.14
N ALA A 330 -21.71 9.02 11.84
CA ALA A 330 -20.47 9.44 11.20
C ALA A 330 -20.56 10.93 10.86
N HIS A 331 -20.03 11.79 11.70
CA HIS A 331 -20.10 13.24 11.47
C HIS A 331 -19.37 13.66 10.20
N TYR A 332 -19.87 14.72 9.56
CA TYR A 332 -19.11 15.49 8.58
C TYR A 332 -18.03 16.34 9.26
N ALA A 333 -18.29 16.79 10.51
CA ALA A 333 -17.29 17.45 11.33
C ALA A 333 -16.13 16.47 11.62
N VAL A 334 -14.88 16.92 11.63
CA VAL A 334 -14.39 18.32 11.58
C VAL A 334 -13.81 18.72 10.21
N HIS A 335 -14.27 18.09 9.12
CA HIS A 335 -13.76 18.33 7.77
C HIS A 335 -14.02 19.76 7.29
N THR A 336 -13.15 20.26 6.41
CA THR A 336 -13.35 21.54 5.72
C THR A 336 -14.65 21.58 4.90
N PRO A 337 -15.31 22.75 4.74
CA PRO A 337 -14.89 24.09 5.14
C PRO A 337 -15.00 24.32 6.66
N LEU A 338 -14.04 25.06 7.23
CA LEU A 338 -14.10 25.45 8.63
C LEU A 338 -15.14 26.58 8.80
N GLU A 339 -16.34 26.21 9.19
CA GLU A 339 -17.42 27.13 9.59
C GLU A 339 -17.60 27.01 11.12
N PRO A 340 -17.69 28.15 11.84
CA PRO A 340 -17.78 28.12 13.30
C PRO A 340 -19.10 27.50 13.75
N HIS A 341 -19.03 26.70 14.81
CA HIS A 341 -20.20 26.33 15.60
C HIS A 341 -20.41 27.42 16.65
N GLU A 342 -21.28 28.38 16.33
CA GLU A 342 -21.58 29.52 17.20
C GLU A 342 -22.65 29.15 18.25
N PRO A 343 -22.57 29.67 19.49
CA PRO A 343 -21.63 30.70 19.96
C PRO A 343 -20.29 30.16 20.50
N MET A 344 -20.00 28.86 20.40
CA MET A 344 -18.81 28.25 21.02
C MET A 344 -17.49 28.79 20.47
N ALA A 345 -17.44 29.14 19.17
CA ALA A 345 -16.27 29.77 18.56
C ALA A 345 -15.85 31.07 19.26
N GLN A 346 -16.80 31.82 19.84
CA GLN A 346 -16.47 33.07 20.53
C GLN A 346 -15.58 32.85 21.77
N ALA A 347 -15.83 31.80 22.56
CA ALA A 347 -15.00 31.49 23.72
C ALA A 347 -13.54 31.18 23.34
N TYR A 348 -13.31 30.57 22.18
CA TYR A 348 -11.98 30.32 21.64
C TYR A 348 -11.30 31.60 21.12
N ARG A 349 -12.04 32.50 20.47
CA ARG A 349 -11.53 33.83 20.08
C ARG A 349 -11.12 34.64 21.31
N ASP A 350 -11.95 34.64 22.35
CA ASP A 350 -11.70 35.35 23.61
C ASP A 350 -10.49 34.75 24.38
N ALA A 351 -10.22 33.45 24.20
CA ALA A 351 -9.01 32.77 24.67
C ALA A 351 -7.76 33.05 23.81
N GLY A 352 -7.87 33.84 22.74
CA GLY A 352 -6.74 34.28 21.91
C GLY A 352 -6.34 33.35 20.77
N LEU A 353 -7.17 32.36 20.41
CA LEU A 353 -6.93 31.53 19.22
C LEU A 353 -7.14 32.37 17.94
N ASP A 354 -6.38 32.07 16.88
CA ASP A 354 -6.65 32.67 15.58
C ASP A 354 -7.97 32.16 14.99
N GLU A 355 -8.59 32.96 14.11
CA GLU A 355 -9.95 32.71 13.60
C GLU A 355 -10.13 31.34 12.92
N LYS A 356 -9.07 30.70 12.40
CA LYS A 356 -9.18 29.36 11.83
C LYS A 356 -9.20 28.28 12.90
N GLU A 357 -8.32 28.39 13.89
CA GLU A 357 -8.30 27.43 15.00
C GLU A 357 -9.50 27.61 15.93
N ALA A 358 -9.97 28.84 16.16
CA ALA A 358 -11.20 29.08 16.92
C ALA A 358 -12.43 28.41 16.27
N ARG A 359 -12.50 28.40 14.92
CA ARG A 359 -13.50 27.63 14.18
C ARG A 359 -13.30 26.13 14.35
N TYR A 360 -12.09 25.63 14.11
CA TYR A 360 -11.79 24.20 14.22
C TYR A 360 -12.11 23.67 15.62
N ALA A 361 -11.68 24.36 16.68
CA ALA A 361 -11.97 24.02 18.07
C ALA A 361 -13.48 24.08 18.42
N SER A 362 -14.23 25.01 17.83
CA SER A 362 -15.70 25.03 17.96
C SER A 362 -16.39 23.84 17.28
N MET A 363 -15.84 23.34 16.16
CA MET A 363 -16.34 22.15 15.49
C MET A 363 -16.00 20.87 16.28
N VAL A 364 -14.84 20.85 16.96
CA VAL A 364 -14.45 19.79 17.91
C VAL A 364 -15.42 19.73 19.10
N GLU A 365 -15.65 20.86 19.77
CA GLU A 365 -16.64 20.94 20.87
C GLU A 365 -18.07 20.64 20.38
N GLY A 366 -18.38 20.96 19.12
CA GLY A 366 -19.63 20.60 18.46
C GLY A 366 -19.89 19.10 18.35
N PHE A 367 -18.89 18.28 18.01
CA PHE A 367 -19.10 16.82 18.03
C PHE A 367 -19.15 16.28 19.47
N ASP A 368 -18.47 16.90 20.42
CA ASP A 368 -18.56 16.45 21.82
C ASP A 368 -19.93 16.75 22.44
N ASN A 369 -20.55 17.88 22.08
CA ASN A 369 -21.96 18.16 22.40
C ASN A 369 -22.91 17.14 21.76
N SER A 370 -22.60 16.66 20.54
CA SER A 370 -23.33 15.54 19.94
C SER A 370 -23.18 14.25 20.76
N MET A 371 -21.95 13.91 21.20
CA MET A 371 -21.71 12.79 22.11
C MET A 371 -22.50 12.95 23.43
N ALA A 372 -22.48 14.14 24.03
CA ALA A 372 -23.25 14.45 25.24
C ALA A 372 -24.77 14.21 25.03
N SER A 373 -25.29 14.65 23.89
CA SER A 373 -26.70 14.48 23.51
C SER A 373 -27.06 13.00 23.32
N VAL A 374 -26.20 12.21 22.67
CA VAL A 374 -26.37 10.76 22.53
C VAL A 374 -26.39 10.08 23.89
N LEU A 375 -25.43 10.37 24.77
CA LEU A 375 -25.36 9.76 26.09
C LEU A 375 -26.58 10.12 26.96
N ALA A 376 -26.99 11.39 26.96
CA ALA A 376 -28.15 11.85 27.71
C ALA A 376 -29.47 11.24 27.19
N HIS A 377 -29.62 11.11 25.86
CA HIS A 377 -30.80 10.50 25.25
C HIS A 377 -30.93 9.01 25.59
N LEU A 378 -29.82 8.27 25.53
CA LEU A 378 -29.79 6.84 25.90
C LEU A 378 -30.12 6.61 27.38
N GLU A 379 -29.70 7.51 28.27
CA GLU A 379 -30.07 7.46 29.68
C GLU A 379 -31.55 7.84 29.89
N ALA A 380 -32.04 8.88 29.22
CA ALA A 380 -33.46 9.27 29.27
C ALA A 380 -34.40 8.18 28.72
N ARG A 381 -33.96 7.42 27.70
CA ARG A 381 -34.67 6.26 27.15
C ARG A 381 -34.48 4.97 27.97
N GLY A 382 -33.64 4.97 29.01
CA GLY A 382 -33.42 3.82 29.91
C GLY A 382 -32.61 2.67 29.31
N VAL A 383 -31.80 2.92 28.28
CA VAL A 383 -31.02 1.90 27.56
C VAL A 383 -29.51 2.09 27.63
N ALA A 384 -29.02 3.09 28.36
CA ALA A 384 -27.59 3.41 28.44
C ALA A 384 -26.75 2.27 29.03
N GLU A 385 -27.27 1.52 30.00
CA GLU A 385 -26.66 0.34 30.61
C GLU A 385 -26.55 -0.85 29.63
N ASN A 386 -27.34 -0.87 28.56
CA ASN A 386 -27.25 -1.86 27.47
C ASN A 386 -26.60 -1.31 26.18
N THR A 387 -26.06 -0.08 26.18
CA THR A 387 -25.51 0.52 24.95
C THR A 387 -24.00 0.69 25.03
N ILE A 388 -23.24 0.04 24.15
CA ILE A 388 -21.80 0.23 24.02
C ILE A 388 -21.50 1.29 22.96
N VAL A 389 -20.54 2.18 23.25
CA VAL A 389 -20.12 3.29 22.38
C VAL A 389 -18.66 3.07 21.99
N LEU A 390 -18.37 3.07 20.70
CA LEU A 390 -17.03 3.15 20.10
C LEU A 390 -16.89 4.53 19.47
N PHE A 391 -15.98 5.34 19.99
CA PHE A 391 -15.57 6.63 19.42
C PHE A 391 -14.26 6.45 18.64
N THR A 392 -14.18 6.95 17.40
CA THR A 392 -12.92 6.99 16.62
C THR A 392 -12.93 8.07 15.52
N SER A 393 -11.81 8.21 14.80
CA SER A 393 -11.68 9.01 13.57
C SER A 393 -11.30 8.15 12.36
N ASP A 394 -11.63 8.61 11.16
CA ASP A 394 -11.37 7.86 9.91
C ASP A 394 -9.99 8.12 9.29
N ASN A 395 -9.29 9.18 9.71
CA ASN A 395 -7.90 9.46 9.35
C ASN A 395 -7.30 10.52 10.32
N GLY A 396 -5.98 10.69 10.28
CA GLY A 396 -5.28 11.68 11.13
C GLY A 396 -5.57 13.13 10.74
N GLY A 397 -5.31 14.08 11.64
CA GLY A 397 -5.77 15.47 11.52
C GLY A 397 -5.23 16.19 10.29
N LEU A 398 -6.02 17.08 9.70
CA LEU A 398 -5.62 17.90 8.55
C LEU A 398 -4.59 18.98 8.97
N THR A 399 -3.32 18.82 8.57
CA THR A 399 -2.23 19.74 8.98
C THR A 399 -1.66 20.61 7.85
N VAL A 400 -1.85 20.23 6.58
CA VAL A 400 -1.15 20.87 5.46
C VAL A 400 -1.90 22.09 4.88
N HIS A 401 -3.20 22.23 5.14
CA HIS A 401 -4.00 23.37 4.70
C HIS A 401 -5.23 23.60 5.59
N ALA A 402 -5.98 24.67 5.31
CA ALA A 402 -7.17 25.16 6.03
C ALA A 402 -6.97 25.62 7.49
N ARG A 403 -6.27 24.86 8.33
CA ARG A 403 -5.95 25.22 9.72
C ARG A 403 -5.07 26.47 9.84
N GLY A 404 -5.06 27.04 11.05
CA GLY A 404 -4.29 28.20 11.47
C GLY A 404 -2.97 27.81 12.13
N THR A 405 -2.58 28.54 13.15
CA THR A 405 -1.34 28.34 13.93
C THR A 405 -1.59 27.29 15.00
N SER A 406 -0.73 26.27 15.09
CA SER A 406 -0.85 25.24 16.12
C SER A 406 -0.74 25.85 17.55
N PRO A 407 -1.23 25.14 18.58
CA PRO A 407 -0.98 25.45 20.00
C PRO A 407 0.50 25.66 20.38
N LEU A 408 1.44 25.21 19.56
CA LEU A 408 2.89 25.39 19.74
C LEU A 408 3.45 26.64 19.04
N GLY A 409 2.59 27.48 18.45
CA GLY A 409 3.00 28.66 17.68
C GLY A 409 3.55 28.35 16.29
N THR A 410 3.31 27.15 15.77
CA THR A 410 3.90 26.64 14.51
C THR A 410 2.87 26.48 13.39
N GLY A 411 3.33 26.47 12.13
CA GLY A 411 2.48 26.44 10.94
C GLY A 411 2.09 25.04 10.45
N GLN A 412 2.04 24.88 9.12
CA GLN A 412 1.65 23.63 8.45
C GLN A 412 2.44 22.41 8.94
N ASN A 413 1.79 21.24 8.88
CA ASN A 413 2.35 19.93 9.23
C ASN A 413 2.74 19.74 10.72
N THR A 414 2.20 20.58 11.62
CA THR A 414 2.55 20.55 13.05
C THR A 414 1.38 20.29 14.01
N HIS A 415 0.13 20.25 13.54
CA HIS A 415 -1.03 20.15 14.43
C HIS A 415 -1.24 18.77 15.09
N ASN A 416 -0.52 17.73 14.65
CA ASN A 416 -0.55 16.39 15.27
C ASN A 416 0.68 16.09 16.16
N LEU A 417 1.55 17.08 16.43
CA LEU A 417 2.80 16.84 17.15
C LEU A 417 2.55 16.19 18.54
N PRO A 418 3.37 15.19 18.95
CA PRO A 418 4.67 14.82 18.39
C PRO A 418 4.62 13.97 17.11
N LEU A 419 3.44 13.54 16.64
CA LEU A 419 3.34 12.76 15.41
C LEU A 419 3.65 13.63 14.19
N ARG A 420 4.32 13.04 13.19
CA ARG A 420 4.74 13.74 11.97
C ARG A 420 3.59 13.83 10.96
N ALA A 421 3.43 15.00 10.35
CA ALA A 421 2.46 15.30 9.30
C ALA A 421 0.97 15.11 9.72
N GLY A 422 0.10 14.75 8.78
CA GLY A 422 -1.36 14.69 8.96
C GLY A 422 -2.04 13.84 7.90
N LYS A 423 -3.37 13.97 7.77
CA LYS A 423 -4.22 13.37 6.72
C LYS A 423 -3.45 13.18 5.41
N GLY A 424 -3.53 11.99 4.82
CA GLY A 424 -2.89 11.62 3.56
C GLY A 424 -1.41 11.26 3.65
N SER A 425 -0.77 11.43 4.80
CA SER A 425 0.64 11.05 5.00
C SER A 425 0.82 9.59 5.40
N ALA A 426 1.94 8.99 4.99
CA ALA A 426 2.42 7.69 5.48
C ALA A 426 2.83 7.70 6.97
N TYR A 427 3.16 8.88 7.50
CA TYR A 427 3.63 9.07 8.88
C TYR A 427 2.51 8.90 9.91
N GLU A 428 2.88 8.71 11.18
CA GLU A 428 1.96 8.46 12.30
C GLU A 428 0.85 9.53 12.41
N GLY A 429 1.13 10.78 12.06
CA GLY A 429 0.14 11.86 12.10
C GLY A 429 -0.96 11.72 11.05
N GLY A 430 -0.75 10.92 10.00
CA GLY A 430 -1.76 10.63 8.98
C GLY A 430 -2.62 9.39 9.27
N THR A 431 -2.07 8.39 9.96
CA THR A 431 -2.74 7.10 10.18
C THR A 431 -3.20 6.87 11.61
N ARG A 432 -2.62 7.51 12.63
CA ARG A 432 -2.99 7.30 14.03
C ARG A 432 -4.17 8.19 14.44
N VAL A 433 -5.16 7.60 15.10
CA VAL A 433 -6.45 8.24 15.42
C VAL A 433 -6.81 8.08 16.89
N PRO A 434 -7.57 9.01 17.50
CA PRO A 434 -8.06 8.82 18.86
C PRO A 434 -9.14 7.74 18.86
N MET A 435 -9.05 6.72 19.72
CA MET A 435 -10.11 5.71 19.88
C MET A 435 -10.43 5.45 21.36
N VAL A 436 -11.71 5.50 21.70
CA VAL A 436 -12.25 5.27 23.06
C VAL A 436 -13.47 4.35 22.98
N VAL A 437 -13.55 3.35 23.87
CA VAL A 437 -14.67 2.41 23.93
C VAL A 437 -15.22 2.35 25.35
N GLY A 438 -16.53 2.53 25.51
CA GLY A 438 -17.17 2.50 26.83
C GLY A 438 -18.67 2.27 26.76
N TRP A 439 -19.25 1.79 27.86
CA TRP A 439 -20.71 1.76 28.00
C TRP A 439 -21.27 3.18 28.07
N ALA A 440 -22.45 3.42 27.52
CA ALA A 440 -23.14 4.71 27.60
C ALA A 440 -23.50 5.07 29.06
N LYS A 441 -23.73 4.04 29.89
CA LYS A 441 -23.72 4.13 31.36
C LYS A 441 -23.21 2.81 31.95
N ARG A 442 -22.44 2.88 33.04
CA ARG A 442 -21.85 1.70 33.67
C ARG A 442 -22.81 1.08 34.69
N ASP A 443 -23.04 -0.21 34.55
CA ASP A 443 -23.65 -1.08 35.55
C ASP A 443 -23.03 -2.48 35.43
N ASP A 444 -22.10 -2.80 36.35
CA ASP A 444 -21.42 -4.10 36.39
C ASP A 444 -22.40 -5.27 36.68
N ALA A 445 -23.62 -4.99 37.14
CA ALA A 445 -24.69 -5.96 37.33
C ALA A 445 -25.60 -6.11 36.09
N HIS A 446 -25.41 -5.32 35.03
CA HIS A 446 -26.16 -5.47 33.80
C HIS A 446 -25.69 -6.70 32.99
N ALA A 447 -26.61 -7.40 32.33
CA ALA A 447 -26.32 -8.69 31.69
C ALA A 447 -25.31 -8.57 30.52
N ALA A 448 -25.46 -7.55 29.69
CA ALA A 448 -24.52 -7.26 28.60
C ALA A 448 -23.12 -6.88 29.12
N GLN A 449 -23.01 -6.10 30.21
CA GLN A 449 -21.72 -5.66 30.77
C GLN A 449 -20.96 -6.80 31.47
N ARG A 450 -21.67 -7.76 32.09
CA ARG A 450 -21.05 -9.00 32.58
C ARG A 450 -20.44 -9.85 31.47
N ARG A 451 -21.05 -9.85 30.28
CA ARG A 451 -20.59 -10.58 29.08
C ARG A 451 -19.44 -9.87 28.37
N LEU A 452 -19.59 -8.57 28.15
CA LEU A 452 -18.64 -7.69 27.48
C LEU A 452 -18.06 -6.74 28.54
N ARG A 453 -17.06 -7.24 29.27
CA ARG A 453 -16.42 -6.48 30.35
C ARG A 453 -15.61 -5.33 29.76
N VAL A 454 -15.90 -4.13 30.23
CA VAL A 454 -15.11 -2.93 29.92
C VAL A 454 -14.53 -2.42 31.24
N THR A 455 -13.21 -2.36 31.33
CA THR A 455 -12.51 -1.87 32.51
C THR A 455 -12.45 -0.35 32.47
N PRO A 456 -12.87 0.37 33.53
CA PRO A 456 -12.95 1.83 33.51
C PRO A 456 -11.56 2.48 33.61
N GLY A 457 -11.32 3.52 32.81
CA GLY A 457 -10.20 4.44 32.94
C GLY A 457 -8.83 3.88 32.54
N ILE A 458 -8.77 2.68 31.95
CA ILE A 458 -7.50 2.06 31.57
C ILE A 458 -7.06 2.44 30.14
N VAL A 459 -5.77 2.21 29.89
CA VAL A 459 -5.14 2.41 28.59
C VAL A 459 -4.80 1.06 27.97
N ARG A 460 -4.94 0.95 26.65
CA ARG A 460 -4.38 -0.14 25.86
C ARG A 460 -3.32 0.36 24.89
N HIS A 461 -2.29 -0.47 24.72
CA HIS A 461 -1.08 -0.16 23.94
C HIS A 461 -0.91 -1.09 22.75
N GLU A 462 -1.67 -2.17 22.71
CA GLU A 462 -1.76 -3.11 21.61
C GLU A 462 -2.15 -2.35 20.32
N PRO A 463 -1.34 -2.43 19.25
CA PRO A 463 -1.67 -1.77 17.99
C PRO A 463 -2.89 -2.43 17.34
N ILE A 464 -3.93 -1.63 17.09
CA ILE A 464 -5.16 -2.06 16.40
C ILE A 464 -5.39 -1.18 15.17
N ILE A 465 -6.02 -1.73 14.14
CA ILE A 465 -6.30 -1.03 12.89
C ILE A 465 -7.79 -1.10 12.54
N ILE A 466 -8.30 -0.11 11.83
CA ILE A 466 -9.73 0.17 11.76
C ILE A 466 -10.62 -0.97 11.20
N GLU A 467 -10.12 -1.82 10.30
CA GLU A 467 -10.83 -3.02 9.84
C GLU A 467 -11.14 -4.03 10.96
N ASP A 468 -10.39 -4.00 12.07
CA ASP A 468 -10.64 -4.83 13.26
C ASP A 468 -12.01 -4.54 13.89
N SER A 469 -12.53 -3.34 13.69
CA SER A 469 -13.83 -2.92 14.20
C SER A 469 -14.97 -3.76 13.61
N PHE A 470 -14.81 -4.29 12.40
CA PHE A 470 -15.79 -5.18 11.77
C PHE A 470 -16.01 -6.46 12.59
N ALA A 471 -14.94 -7.22 12.82
CA ALA A 471 -14.99 -8.46 13.59
C ALA A 471 -15.40 -8.21 15.04
N THR A 472 -14.94 -7.11 15.62
CA THR A 472 -15.26 -6.70 16.99
C THR A 472 -16.75 -6.34 17.16
N VAL A 473 -17.34 -5.55 16.24
CA VAL A 473 -18.77 -5.22 16.28
C VAL A 473 -19.64 -6.47 16.08
N LEU A 474 -19.27 -7.37 15.18
CA LEU A 474 -19.95 -8.68 15.05
C LEU A 474 -19.90 -9.50 16.34
N ARG A 475 -18.75 -9.55 17.01
CA ARG A 475 -18.58 -10.21 18.31
C ARG A 475 -19.50 -9.61 19.38
N TRP A 476 -19.61 -8.28 19.43
CA TRP A 476 -20.50 -7.59 20.37
C TRP A 476 -21.97 -7.90 20.06
N ALA A 477 -22.33 -7.85 18.78
CA ALA A 477 -23.68 -8.10 18.28
C ALA A 477 -24.17 -9.54 18.44
N ARG A 478 -23.26 -10.51 18.67
CA ARG A 478 -23.51 -11.96 18.51
C ARG A 478 -23.94 -12.31 17.08
N ALA A 479 -23.38 -11.60 16.10
CA ALA A 479 -23.61 -11.80 14.69
C ALA A 479 -22.43 -12.56 14.05
N GLU A 480 -22.73 -13.42 13.08
CA GLU A 480 -21.73 -14.17 12.31
C GLU A 480 -21.75 -13.72 10.85
N ALA A 481 -20.55 -13.51 10.28
CA ALA A 481 -20.37 -13.23 8.87
C ALA A 481 -20.39 -14.53 8.06
N PRO A 482 -20.90 -14.53 6.81
CA PRO A 482 -20.76 -15.68 5.92
C PRO A 482 -19.28 -15.97 5.62
N GLU A 483 -18.92 -17.25 5.70
CA GLU A 483 -17.58 -17.77 5.35
C GLU A 483 -17.14 -17.30 3.95
N PRO A 484 -15.91 -16.79 3.78
CA PRO A 484 -15.41 -16.33 2.49
C PRO A 484 -15.35 -17.49 1.48
N GLN A 485 -15.87 -17.26 0.28
CA GLN A 485 -15.79 -18.22 -0.83
C GLN A 485 -14.56 -17.97 -1.71
N THR A 486 -13.95 -16.79 -1.61
CA THR A 486 -12.77 -16.35 -2.39
C THR A 486 -11.81 -15.54 -1.52
N LEU A 487 -10.55 -15.39 -1.95
CA LEU A 487 -9.57 -14.52 -1.27
C LEU A 487 -10.02 -13.05 -1.25
N ASP A 488 -10.71 -12.59 -2.30
CA ASP A 488 -11.30 -11.24 -2.37
C ASP A 488 -12.44 -11.03 -1.35
N GLU A 489 -12.95 -12.10 -0.72
CA GLU A 489 -13.96 -12.07 0.33
C GLU A 489 -13.39 -12.29 1.75
N GLU A 490 -12.08 -12.44 1.94
CA GLU A 490 -11.52 -12.61 3.30
C GLU A 490 -11.77 -11.39 4.20
N ILE A 491 -11.71 -11.61 5.51
CA ILE A 491 -11.76 -10.58 6.55
C ILE A 491 -10.33 -10.42 7.09
N ASP A 492 -9.74 -9.23 6.94
CA ASP A 492 -8.40 -8.90 7.44
C ASP A 492 -8.43 -8.45 8.92
N GLY A 493 -9.56 -7.88 9.34
CA GLY A 493 -9.82 -7.40 10.69
C GLY A 493 -9.93 -8.53 11.73
N ARG A 494 -9.42 -8.30 12.94
CA ARG A 494 -9.46 -9.24 14.06
C ARG A 494 -10.21 -8.66 15.26
N ASP A 495 -11.03 -9.48 15.90
CA ASP A 495 -11.73 -9.12 17.14
C ASP A 495 -10.72 -8.76 18.25
N TRP A 496 -10.85 -7.56 18.82
CA TRP A 496 -10.06 -7.10 19.97
C TRP A 496 -10.87 -6.96 21.27
N THR A 497 -12.09 -7.52 21.34
CA THR A 497 -12.98 -7.42 22.51
C THR A 497 -12.28 -7.73 23.84
N GLU A 498 -11.37 -8.70 23.89
CA GLU A 498 -10.63 -9.07 25.11
C GLU A 498 -9.74 -7.94 25.66
N LEU A 499 -9.34 -6.96 24.82
CA LEU A 499 -8.61 -5.77 25.28
C LEU A 499 -9.45 -4.84 26.16
N LEU A 500 -10.78 -4.96 26.15
CA LEU A 500 -11.66 -4.17 27.02
C LEU A 500 -11.68 -4.70 28.46
N GLY A 501 -11.41 -5.99 28.65
CA GLY A 501 -11.42 -6.66 29.95
C GLY A 501 -10.28 -6.21 30.88
N PRO A 502 -10.29 -6.66 32.14
CA PRO A 502 -9.20 -6.38 33.08
C PRO A 502 -7.88 -6.93 32.54
N GLN A 503 -6.76 -6.32 32.93
CA GLN A 503 -5.45 -6.87 32.59
C GLN A 503 -5.36 -8.31 33.13
N PRO A 504 -5.12 -9.33 32.28
CA PRO A 504 -5.20 -10.71 32.73
C PRO A 504 -4.03 -11.06 33.67
N ASP A 505 -4.30 -11.92 34.66
CA ASP A 505 -3.36 -12.25 35.76
C ASP A 505 -2.07 -12.95 35.28
N GLN A 506 -2.14 -13.59 34.12
CA GLN A 506 -0.97 -13.75 33.27
C GLN A 506 -1.08 -12.70 32.16
N PRO A 507 -0.01 -12.02 31.76
CA PRO A 507 -0.02 -11.36 30.47
C PRO A 507 -0.42 -12.44 29.44
N ILE A 508 -1.60 -12.28 28.81
CA ILE A 508 -1.84 -12.92 27.52
C ILE A 508 -0.60 -12.60 26.71
N SER A 509 -0.08 -13.59 25.98
CA SER A 509 1.11 -13.43 25.15
C SER A 509 0.80 -12.56 23.92
N PHE A 510 0.43 -11.30 24.17
CA PHE A 510 0.19 -10.22 23.21
C PHE A 510 1.50 -9.76 22.54
N GLN A 511 2.64 -10.00 23.20
CA GLN A 511 3.97 -10.07 22.56
C GLN A 511 4.07 -11.12 21.44
N GLY A 512 3.12 -12.07 21.37
CA GLY A 512 2.89 -12.94 20.22
C GLY A 512 1.82 -12.37 19.28
N LEU A 513 0.57 -12.25 19.75
CA LEU A 513 -0.58 -12.10 18.84
C LEU A 513 -0.70 -10.75 18.12
N TYR A 514 -0.33 -9.63 18.77
CA TYR A 514 -0.39 -8.28 18.19
C TYR A 514 0.99 -7.69 17.92
N ALA A 515 2.01 -7.99 18.74
CA ALA A 515 3.37 -7.53 18.46
C ALA A 515 4.02 -8.21 17.23
N GLN A 516 3.50 -9.36 16.78
CA GLN A 516 3.88 -10.01 15.52
C GLN A 516 2.83 -9.87 14.40
N ARG A 517 1.72 -9.17 14.64
CA ARG A 517 0.75 -8.86 13.59
C ARG A 517 1.26 -7.66 12.79
N PRO A 518 1.38 -7.76 11.46
CA PRO A 518 1.59 -6.60 10.62
C PRO A 518 0.29 -5.80 10.51
N LEU A 519 0.38 -4.50 10.77
CA LEU A 519 -0.64 -3.52 10.36
C LEU A 519 -0.19 -2.92 9.03
N LEU A 520 -1.03 -3.01 8.00
CA LEU A 520 -0.68 -2.68 6.62
C LEU A 520 -1.42 -1.43 6.15
N PHE A 521 -0.69 -0.49 5.56
CA PHE A 521 -1.19 0.75 5.02
C PHE A 521 -0.81 0.83 3.54
N HIS A 522 -1.79 0.99 2.66
CA HIS A 522 -1.54 0.99 1.22
C HIS A 522 -2.26 2.17 0.56
N TYR A 523 -1.47 3.11 0.03
CA TYR A 523 -1.94 4.34 -0.59
C TYR A 523 -1.16 4.63 -1.88
N PRO A 524 -1.45 3.91 -2.98
CA PRO A 524 -0.77 4.06 -4.28
C PRO A 524 -1.19 5.33 -5.05
N HIS A 525 -1.48 6.42 -4.32
CA HIS A 525 -2.08 7.65 -4.83
C HIS A 525 -1.35 8.89 -4.31
N VAL A 526 -1.60 10.04 -4.93
CA VAL A 526 -1.12 11.34 -4.42
C VAL A 526 -2.27 12.02 -3.69
N TRP A 527 -2.04 12.40 -2.44
CA TRP A 527 -2.98 13.23 -1.67
C TRP A 527 -2.50 14.68 -1.55
N GLY A 528 -3.43 15.62 -1.64
CA GLY A 528 -3.17 17.01 -1.24
C GLY A 528 -2.10 17.74 -2.07
N PRO A 529 -1.46 18.78 -1.51
CA PRO A 529 -0.43 19.55 -2.19
C PRO A 529 0.89 18.78 -2.23
N ASN A 530 1.55 18.75 -3.39
CA ASN A 530 2.90 18.19 -3.58
C ASN A 530 3.91 18.85 -2.61
N SER A 531 4.15 18.20 -1.47
CA SER A 531 5.01 18.70 -0.39
C SER A 531 6.05 17.62 -0.06
N PRO A 532 7.15 17.54 -0.82
CA PRO A 532 8.13 16.46 -0.70
C PRO A 532 8.69 16.32 0.72
N GLY A 533 8.86 15.09 1.18
CA GLY A 533 9.40 14.79 2.52
C GLY A 533 8.39 14.87 3.67
N TRP A 534 7.12 15.17 3.38
CA TRP A 534 6.02 15.11 4.37
C TRP A 534 5.14 13.85 4.23
N GLY A 535 5.51 12.92 3.35
CA GLY A 535 4.92 11.58 3.27
C GLY A 535 3.61 11.52 2.50
N TYR A 536 3.25 12.58 1.77
CA TYR A 536 2.07 12.68 0.91
C TYR A 536 2.29 12.08 -0.50
N GLU A 537 3.53 11.66 -0.78
CA GLU A 537 3.89 10.88 -1.96
C GLU A 537 3.18 9.50 -1.93
N PRO A 538 2.92 8.86 -3.09
CA PRO A 538 2.32 7.53 -3.13
C PRO A 538 3.18 6.54 -2.35
N HIS A 539 2.56 5.76 -1.46
CA HIS A 539 3.28 4.95 -0.48
C HIS A 539 2.58 3.63 -0.12
N SER A 540 3.38 2.73 0.44
CA SER A 540 2.91 1.61 1.24
C SER A 540 3.73 1.56 2.53
N ALA A 541 3.11 1.26 3.66
CA ALA A 541 3.78 1.16 4.94
C ALA A 541 3.29 -0.08 5.71
N MET A 542 4.14 -0.60 6.59
CA MET A 542 3.78 -1.68 7.50
C MET A 542 4.36 -1.41 8.87
N ARG A 543 3.52 -1.52 9.91
CA ARG A 543 3.96 -1.59 11.30
C ARG A 543 4.00 -3.04 11.78
N LEU A 544 5.08 -3.45 12.41
CA LEU A 544 5.26 -4.76 13.03
C LEU A 544 5.93 -4.57 14.41
N GLY A 545 5.14 -4.70 15.48
CA GLY A 545 5.59 -4.36 16.84
C GLY A 545 5.98 -2.88 16.95
N ASP A 546 7.19 -2.60 17.42
CA ASP A 546 7.73 -1.23 17.52
C ASP A 546 8.29 -0.68 16.20
N TRP A 547 8.39 -1.51 15.16
CA TRP A 547 9.04 -1.15 13.91
C TRP A 547 8.02 -0.75 12.84
N LYS A 548 8.30 0.34 12.14
CA LYS A 548 7.52 0.79 10.98
C LYS A 548 8.44 0.90 9.79
N VAL A 549 8.05 0.29 8.67
CA VAL A 549 8.72 0.46 7.38
C VAL A 549 7.79 1.22 6.44
N ILE A 550 8.35 2.11 5.63
CA ILE A 550 7.62 2.88 4.62
C ILE A 550 8.36 2.74 3.29
N TYR A 551 7.63 2.51 2.20
CA TYR A 551 8.13 2.64 0.84
C TYR A 551 7.36 3.73 0.11
N PHE A 552 8.07 4.74 -0.38
CA PHE A 552 7.53 5.78 -1.25
C PHE A 552 7.79 5.42 -2.70
N TYR A 553 6.74 5.12 -3.48
CA TYR A 553 6.87 4.77 -4.91
C TYR A 553 7.51 5.90 -5.73
N GLN A 554 7.41 7.16 -5.29
CA GLN A 554 8.26 8.24 -5.79
C GLN A 554 8.90 8.93 -4.58
N PRO A 555 10.24 8.89 -4.41
CA PRO A 555 11.27 8.58 -5.42
C PRO A 555 11.78 7.11 -5.41
N GLN A 556 10.96 6.12 -5.01
CA GLN A 556 11.39 4.73 -4.73
C GLN A 556 12.36 4.62 -3.54
N ARG A 557 12.01 5.33 -2.45
CA ARG A 557 12.78 5.34 -1.19
C ARG A 557 12.13 4.43 -0.13
N TRP A 558 12.97 3.71 0.60
CA TRP A 558 12.60 3.02 1.84
C TRP A 558 12.98 3.87 3.06
N GLU A 559 12.15 3.87 4.09
CA GLU A 559 12.42 4.45 5.41
C GLU A 559 12.06 3.42 6.51
N LEU A 560 12.77 3.46 7.64
CA LEU A 560 12.61 2.53 8.75
C LEU A 560 12.67 3.24 10.10
N TYR A 561 11.60 3.14 10.90
CA TYR A 561 11.46 3.82 12.19
C TYR A 561 11.24 2.84 13.35
N HIS A 562 11.72 3.21 14.55
CA HIS A 562 11.47 2.49 15.81
C HIS A 562 10.56 3.34 16.71
N LEU A 563 9.24 3.20 16.56
CA LEU A 563 8.23 4.10 17.11
C LEU A 563 8.25 4.24 18.64
N ALA A 564 8.67 3.20 19.37
CA ALA A 564 8.83 3.28 20.83
C ALA A 564 9.98 4.21 21.28
N ASN A 565 10.97 4.49 20.41
CA ASN A 565 12.09 5.39 20.70
C ASN A 565 11.96 6.72 19.95
N ASP A 566 11.35 6.70 18.77
CA ASP A 566 11.18 7.84 17.87
C ASP A 566 9.74 7.88 17.37
N LEU A 567 8.83 8.37 18.23
CA LEU A 567 7.42 8.46 17.90
C LEU A 567 7.10 9.53 16.83
N GLY A 568 8.01 10.49 16.66
CA GLY A 568 7.90 11.56 15.66
C GLY A 568 8.54 11.24 14.31
N GLU A 569 9.01 10.00 14.10
CA GLU A 569 9.62 9.54 12.84
C GLU A 569 10.68 10.52 12.31
N GLN A 570 11.58 10.95 13.20
CA GLN A 570 12.64 11.94 12.93
C GLN A 570 13.96 11.28 12.48
N HIS A 571 14.19 10.01 12.83
CA HIS A 571 15.44 9.29 12.62
C HIS A 571 15.21 8.05 11.75
N ASP A 572 15.46 8.18 10.45
CA ASP A 572 15.38 7.05 9.52
C ASP A 572 16.58 6.09 9.73
N LEU A 573 16.28 4.88 10.18
CA LEU A 573 17.24 3.81 10.46
C LEU A 573 17.48 2.89 9.26
N ALA A 574 16.95 3.20 8.07
CA ALA A 574 17.08 2.38 6.87
C ALA A 574 18.55 2.05 6.52
N ALA A 575 19.41 3.08 6.54
CA ALA A 575 20.84 2.93 6.26
C ALA A 575 21.63 2.29 7.41
N GLU A 576 21.18 2.47 8.66
CA GLU A 576 21.85 1.94 9.86
C GLU A 576 21.50 0.49 10.16
N GLN A 577 20.32 0.01 9.74
CA GLN A 577 19.83 -1.35 9.98
C GLN A 577 19.35 -2.05 8.70
N PRO A 578 20.20 -2.19 7.66
CA PRO A 578 19.81 -2.75 6.36
C PRO A 578 19.23 -4.17 6.46
N GLU A 579 19.76 -5.02 7.35
CA GLU A 579 19.21 -6.36 7.59
C GLU A 579 17.80 -6.34 8.18
N ARG A 580 17.46 -5.31 8.98
CA ARG A 580 16.12 -5.15 9.52
C ARG A 580 15.19 -4.58 8.47
N LEU A 581 15.64 -3.57 7.73
CA LEU A 581 14.91 -3.02 6.59
C LEU A 581 14.54 -4.13 5.61
N ARG A 582 15.50 -4.96 5.19
CA ARG A 582 15.27 -6.11 4.32
C ARG A 582 14.14 -7.00 4.83
N ARG A 583 14.20 -7.47 6.08
CA ARG A 583 13.14 -8.33 6.65
C ARG A 583 11.77 -7.65 6.70
N MET A 584 11.73 -6.37 7.06
CA MET A 584 10.49 -5.59 7.11
C MET A 584 9.91 -5.37 5.70
N ALA A 585 10.75 -5.03 4.72
CA ALA A 585 10.39 -4.88 3.31
C ALA A 585 9.87 -6.19 2.71
N THR A 586 10.57 -7.32 2.95
CA THR A 586 10.12 -8.65 2.53
C THR A 586 8.72 -8.97 3.07
N ARG A 587 8.50 -8.74 4.37
CA ARG A 587 7.21 -9.01 5.00
C ARG A 587 6.11 -8.08 4.48
N MET A 588 6.39 -6.78 4.30
CA MET A 588 5.41 -5.83 3.75
C MET A 588 4.99 -6.19 2.32
N VAL A 589 5.94 -6.54 1.45
CA VAL A 589 5.61 -6.93 0.06
C VAL A 589 4.80 -8.22 0.04
N ALA A 590 5.12 -9.22 0.87
CA ALA A 590 4.32 -10.44 0.98
C ALA A 590 2.87 -10.14 1.44
N GLU A 591 2.68 -9.31 2.47
CA GLU A 591 1.36 -8.91 2.98
C GLU A 591 0.53 -8.10 1.97
N LEU A 592 1.18 -7.33 1.08
CA LEU A 592 0.53 -6.62 -0.02
C LEU A 592 0.09 -7.58 -1.13
N VAL A 593 0.96 -8.52 -1.53
CA VAL A 593 0.67 -9.52 -2.57
C VAL A 593 -0.43 -10.48 -2.12
N GLU A 594 -0.41 -10.94 -0.86
CA GLU A 594 -1.45 -11.78 -0.24
C GLU A 594 -2.84 -11.13 -0.31
N ARG A 595 -2.90 -9.80 -0.30
CA ARG A 595 -4.13 -9.00 -0.38
C ARG A 595 -4.46 -8.54 -1.79
N GLY A 596 -3.71 -8.92 -2.81
CA GLY A 596 -3.92 -8.45 -4.19
C GLY A 596 -3.81 -6.93 -4.33
N ALA A 597 -2.86 -6.32 -3.60
CA ALA A 597 -2.58 -4.88 -3.64
C ALA A 597 -2.23 -4.40 -5.05
N GLN A 598 -2.44 -3.11 -5.29
CA GLN A 598 -2.38 -2.52 -6.62
C GLN A 598 -1.28 -1.47 -6.71
N TRP A 599 -0.47 -1.54 -7.74
CA TRP A 599 0.70 -0.68 -7.85
C TRP A 599 0.38 0.60 -8.63
N PRO A 600 0.96 1.76 -8.27
CA PRO A 600 0.96 2.93 -9.16
C PRO A 600 1.51 2.55 -10.53
N THR A 601 1.07 3.24 -11.59
CA THR A 601 1.51 2.94 -12.96
C THR A 601 2.45 4.02 -13.48
N HIS A 602 3.49 3.61 -14.23
CA HIS A 602 4.37 4.56 -14.90
C HIS A 602 3.63 5.25 -16.05
N ARG A 603 3.62 6.58 -16.09
CA ARG A 603 2.78 7.37 -17.00
C ARG A 603 3.01 7.08 -18.48
N ASP A 604 4.26 6.85 -18.88
CA ASP A 604 4.61 6.71 -20.30
C ASP A 604 4.41 5.29 -20.84
N SER A 605 4.43 4.27 -19.97
CA SER A 605 4.35 2.86 -20.37
C SER A 605 3.08 2.15 -19.90
N GLY A 606 2.34 2.75 -18.95
CA GLY A 606 1.18 2.13 -18.31
C GLY A 606 1.51 0.95 -17.39
N LEU A 607 2.79 0.60 -17.23
CA LEU A 607 3.20 -0.58 -16.47
C LEU A 607 3.07 -0.35 -14.95
N PRO A 608 2.55 -1.34 -14.19
CA PRO A 608 2.54 -1.31 -12.73
C PRO A 608 3.96 -1.25 -12.14
N GLU A 609 4.10 -0.55 -11.02
CA GLU A 609 5.39 -0.31 -10.36
C GLU A 609 5.38 -0.82 -8.90
N PRO A 610 5.66 -2.13 -8.67
CA PRO A 610 5.72 -2.70 -7.32
C PRO A 610 6.85 -2.10 -6.47
N PRO A 611 6.82 -2.29 -5.14
CA PRO A 611 7.97 -1.98 -4.29
C PRO A 611 9.22 -2.78 -4.69
N VAL A 612 10.34 -2.09 -4.85
CA VAL A 612 11.64 -2.70 -5.16
C VAL A 612 12.60 -2.46 -4.02
N TYR A 613 13.17 -3.55 -3.46
CA TYR A 613 14.29 -3.49 -2.52
C TYR A 613 15.51 -4.10 -3.18
N VAL A 614 16.59 -3.31 -3.27
CA VAL A 614 17.90 -3.75 -3.77
C VAL A 614 18.87 -3.84 -2.59
N HIS A 615 19.41 -5.02 -2.34
CA HIS A 615 20.54 -5.20 -1.43
C HIS A 615 21.82 -4.71 -2.11
N ALA A 616 22.59 -3.86 -1.42
CA ALA A 616 23.88 -3.39 -1.89
C ALA A 616 24.87 -3.22 -0.72
N GLN A 617 26.14 -3.46 -1.02
CA GLN A 617 27.28 -3.17 -0.17
C GLN A 617 28.16 -2.12 -0.85
N VAL A 618 28.60 -1.12 -0.09
CA VAL A 618 29.46 -0.04 -0.59
C VAL A 618 30.61 0.19 0.37
N ALA A 619 31.83 0.23 -0.16
CA ALA A 619 33.05 0.40 0.62
C ALA A 619 34.09 1.22 -0.14
N GLY A 620 35.18 1.57 0.54
CA GLY A 620 36.33 2.26 -0.04
C GLY A 620 36.30 3.78 0.07
N PRO A 621 37.43 4.43 -0.27
CA PRO A 621 37.65 5.85 -0.03
C PRO A 621 36.73 6.73 -0.88
N LEU A 622 36.33 7.88 -0.31
CA LEU A 622 35.79 9.01 -1.06
C LEU A 622 36.97 9.84 -1.58
N ASN A 623 37.53 9.45 -2.71
CA ASN A 623 38.65 10.11 -3.38
C ASN A 623 38.27 10.46 -4.85
N GLN A 624 39.25 10.93 -5.63
CA GLN A 624 39.04 11.33 -7.03
C GLN A 624 39.01 10.16 -8.02
N ASN A 625 39.31 8.94 -7.59
CA ASN A 625 39.29 7.76 -8.47
C ASN A 625 37.85 7.40 -8.80
N THR A 626 37.57 7.07 -10.06
CA THR A 626 36.20 6.82 -10.50
C THR A 626 35.62 5.62 -9.74
N PRO A 627 34.40 5.75 -9.14
CA PRO A 627 33.74 4.64 -8.48
C PRO A 627 33.54 3.42 -9.40
N LEU A 628 33.54 2.22 -8.83
CA LEU A 628 33.30 0.96 -9.55
C LEU A 628 31.99 0.30 -9.07
N VAL A 629 31.12 -0.09 -9.99
CA VAL A 629 29.84 -0.77 -9.73
C VAL A 629 29.90 -2.20 -10.27
N LEU A 630 29.74 -3.19 -9.40
CA LEU A 630 29.85 -4.61 -9.71
C LEU A 630 28.45 -5.25 -9.85
N ILE A 631 28.18 -5.87 -10.99
CA ILE A 631 26.89 -6.45 -11.37
C ILE A 631 27.07 -7.94 -11.68
N HIS A 632 26.37 -8.80 -10.95
CA HIS A 632 26.49 -10.25 -11.08
C HIS A 632 25.68 -10.83 -12.27
N GLY A 633 25.92 -12.10 -12.58
CA GLY A 633 25.28 -12.89 -13.63
C GLY A 633 23.89 -13.42 -13.27
N TRP A 634 23.33 -14.23 -14.17
CA TRP A 634 22.01 -14.83 -14.00
C TRP A 634 22.01 -15.86 -12.86
N SER A 635 21.01 -15.81 -11.98
CA SER A 635 20.93 -16.66 -10.78
C SER A 635 22.12 -16.58 -9.81
N GLU A 636 22.97 -15.55 -9.93
CA GLU A 636 24.03 -15.26 -8.97
C GLU A 636 23.54 -14.32 -7.85
N ASP A 637 24.45 -13.94 -6.96
CA ASP A 637 24.31 -12.83 -6.01
C ASP A 637 25.65 -12.10 -5.89
N SER A 638 25.70 -10.96 -5.21
CA SER A 638 26.90 -10.11 -5.02
C SER A 638 28.12 -10.86 -4.46
N PHE A 639 27.95 -12.06 -3.88
CA PHE A 639 29.07 -12.94 -3.58
C PHE A 639 29.91 -13.29 -4.80
N SER A 640 29.33 -13.48 -6.00
CA SER A 640 30.07 -13.83 -7.21
C SER A 640 31.05 -12.74 -7.67
N MET A 641 30.87 -11.50 -7.19
CA MET A 641 31.76 -10.36 -7.43
C MET A 641 32.61 -10.01 -6.20
N SER A 642 32.62 -10.84 -5.15
CA SER A 642 33.19 -10.50 -3.84
C SER A 642 34.72 -10.36 -3.85
N ARG A 643 35.44 -11.10 -4.70
CA ARG A 643 36.90 -10.96 -4.87
C ARG A 643 37.25 -9.58 -5.44
N GLN A 644 36.53 -9.16 -6.48
CA GLN A 644 36.67 -7.86 -7.13
C GLN A 644 36.27 -6.73 -6.16
N PHE A 645 35.16 -6.90 -5.43
CA PHE A 645 34.75 -5.98 -4.38
C PHE A 645 35.83 -5.84 -3.29
N ALA A 646 36.47 -6.94 -2.89
CA ALA A 646 37.53 -6.93 -1.89
C ALA A 646 38.83 -6.29 -2.37
N HIS A 647 39.12 -6.35 -3.67
CA HIS A 647 40.27 -5.69 -4.27
C HIS A 647 40.05 -4.18 -4.49
N PHE A 648 39.08 -3.81 -5.32
CA PHE A 648 38.93 -2.42 -5.77
C PHE A 648 38.52 -1.44 -4.65
N ARG A 649 37.81 -1.90 -3.62
CA ARG A 649 37.45 -1.06 -2.45
C ARG A 649 38.67 -0.54 -1.67
N LYS A 650 39.88 -1.06 -1.91
CA LYS A 650 41.12 -0.57 -1.29
C LYS A 650 41.52 0.80 -1.85
N THR A 651 41.26 1.06 -3.13
CA THR A 651 41.81 2.19 -3.88
C THR A 651 40.77 3.17 -4.38
N ARG A 652 39.52 2.73 -4.58
CA ARG A 652 38.40 3.55 -5.07
C ARG A 652 37.10 3.21 -4.34
N ARG A 653 36.09 4.06 -4.45
CA ARG A 653 34.73 3.74 -4.00
C ARG A 653 34.22 2.54 -4.82
N THR A 654 33.73 1.49 -4.18
CA THR A 654 33.19 0.31 -4.87
C THR A 654 31.84 -0.06 -4.31
N LEU A 655 30.89 -0.33 -5.20
CA LEU A 655 29.53 -0.77 -4.93
C LEU A 655 29.33 -2.15 -5.56
N SER A 656 28.70 -3.06 -4.83
CA SER A 656 28.26 -4.36 -5.34
C SER A 656 26.84 -4.61 -4.86
N LEU A 657 25.98 -5.10 -5.74
CA LEU A 657 24.54 -5.21 -5.49
C LEU A 657 24.00 -6.58 -5.93
N ASP A 658 22.90 -6.98 -5.30
CA ASP A 658 22.08 -8.11 -5.78
C ASP A 658 21.00 -7.55 -6.72
N LEU A 659 20.89 -8.04 -7.95
CA LEU A 659 19.84 -7.61 -8.87
C LEU A 659 18.46 -7.98 -8.29
N PRO A 660 17.38 -7.20 -8.56
CA PRO A 660 16.02 -7.58 -8.21
C PRO A 660 15.69 -9.07 -8.45
N GLY A 661 15.12 -9.72 -7.43
CA GLY A 661 14.82 -11.16 -7.40
C GLY A 661 16.02 -12.10 -7.15
N HIS A 662 17.24 -11.57 -7.05
CA HIS A 662 18.46 -12.34 -6.78
C HIS A 662 19.01 -12.05 -5.38
N GLY A 663 19.81 -12.99 -4.86
CA GLY A 663 20.48 -12.84 -3.56
C GLY A 663 19.56 -12.44 -2.41
N GLN A 664 19.77 -11.23 -1.89
CA GLN A 664 19.02 -10.60 -0.81
C GLN A 664 18.05 -9.50 -1.29
N SER A 665 17.99 -9.23 -2.59
CA SER A 665 17.05 -8.29 -3.20
C SER A 665 15.67 -8.91 -3.40
N LEU A 666 14.62 -8.09 -3.30
CA LEU A 666 13.26 -8.57 -3.53
C LEU A 666 12.98 -8.76 -5.01
N ALA A 667 12.21 -9.81 -5.33
CA ALA A 667 11.61 -9.97 -6.65
C ALA A 667 10.49 -8.93 -6.80
N PRO A 668 10.50 -8.08 -7.84
CA PRO A 668 9.34 -7.27 -8.20
C PRO A 668 8.24 -8.22 -8.70
N THR A 669 7.12 -8.27 -8.01
CA THR A 669 5.98 -9.10 -8.40
C THR A 669 4.85 -8.23 -8.97
N ASP A 670 4.22 -8.70 -10.06
CA ASP A 670 2.94 -8.13 -10.50
C ASP A 670 1.82 -8.39 -9.47
N ALA A 671 0.63 -7.84 -9.71
CA ALA A 671 -0.52 -8.01 -8.81
C ALA A 671 -1.07 -9.46 -8.76
N ALA A 672 -0.58 -10.36 -9.63
CA ALA A 672 -0.87 -11.79 -9.62
C ALA A 672 0.29 -12.63 -9.04
N GLY A 673 1.33 -11.99 -8.51
CA GLY A 673 2.49 -12.64 -7.90
C GLY A 673 3.59 -13.08 -8.88
N ASN A 674 3.48 -12.79 -10.18
CA ASN A 674 4.49 -13.20 -11.17
C ASN A 674 5.69 -12.26 -11.16
N ALA A 675 6.89 -12.81 -11.40
CA ALA A 675 8.14 -12.07 -11.45
C ALA A 675 8.19 -11.11 -12.66
N ALA A 676 8.22 -9.80 -12.39
CA ALA A 676 8.15 -8.73 -13.39
C ALA A 676 9.55 -8.14 -13.68
N HIS A 677 10.31 -8.78 -14.57
CA HIS A 677 11.69 -8.41 -14.89
C HIS A 677 11.88 -8.02 -16.36
N THR A 678 12.61 -6.92 -16.59
CA THR A 678 13.14 -6.51 -17.89
C THR A 678 14.57 -5.99 -17.70
N MET A 679 15.40 -6.00 -18.76
CA MET A 679 16.75 -5.42 -18.66
C MET A 679 16.72 -3.91 -18.38
N ALA A 680 15.69 -3.22 -18.87
CA ALA A 680 15.41 -1.82 -18.51
C ALA A 680 15.17 -1.65 -17.00
N ALA A 681 14.35 -2.52 -16.38
CA ALA A 681 14.08 -2.47 -14.95
C ALA A 681 15.33 -2.80 -14.12
N TYR A 682 16.20 -3.70 -14.60
CA TYR A 682 17.50 -3.97 -13.99
C TYR A 682 18.46 -2.78 -14.09
N ALA A 683 18.60 -2.18 -15.27
CA ALA A 683 19.43 -0.99 -15.47
C ALA A 683 18.96 0.17 -14.57
N ASP A 684 17.66 0.46 -14.54
CA ASP A 684 17.12 1.52 -13.70
C ASP A 684 17.28 1.19 -12.20
N ALA A 685 17.25 -0.08 -11.78
CA ALA A 685 17.54 -0.48 -10.40
C ALA A 685 19.00 -0.23 -10.01
N VAL A 686 19.96 -0.53 -10.89
CA VAL A 686 21.38 -0.22 -10.66
C VAL A 686 21.60 1.30 -10.56
N ALA A 687 21.03 2.08 -11.50
CA ALA A 687 21.15 3.54 -11.50
C ALA A 687 20.61 4.18 -10.20
N ARG A 688 19.45 3.74 -9.71
CA ARG A 688 18.92 4.20 -8.41
C ARG A 688 19.78 3.79 -7.22
N THR A 689 20.41 2.61 -7.29
CA THR A 689 21.32 2.14 -6.24
C THR A 689 22.60 2.99 -6.22
N MET A 690 23.07 3.47 -7.39
CA MET A 690 24.12 4.49 -7.47
C MET A 690 23.68 5.82 -6.86
N ASP A 691 22.48 6.31 -7.18
CA ASP A 691 21.92 7.55 -6.61
C ASP A 691 21.82 7.50 -5.08
N ALA A 692 21.29 6.40 -4.54
CA ALA A 692 21.15 6.16 -3.10
C ALA A 692 22.49 6.14 -2.33
N HIS A 693 23.60 5.97 -3.04
CA HIS A 693 24.96 5.96 -2.47
C HIS A 693 25.84 7.14 -2.95
N GLY A 694 25.25 8.14 -3.62
CA GLY A 694 25.93 9.35 -4.06
C GLY A 694 26.96 9.13 -5.17
N ILE A 695 26.68 8.21 -6.09
CA ILE A 695 27.58 7.85 -7.20
C ILE A 695 27.05 8.45 -8.51
N ASP A 696 27.45 9.68 -8.82
CA ASP A 696 27.02 10.39 -10.03
C ASP A 696 27.59 9.79 -11.32
N GLN A 697 28.80 9.25 -11.28
CA GLN A 697 29.42 8.55 -12.41
C GLN A 697 30.20 7.33 -11.91
N ALA A 698 30.23 6.25 -12.68
CA ALA A 698 30.96 5.03 -12.33
C ALA A 698 31.54 4.31 -13.55
N ILE A 699 32.55 3.50 -13.29
CA ILE A 699 32.91 2.35 -14.12
C ILE A 699 31.96 1.21 -13.77
N LEU A 700 31.39 0.52 -14.76
CA LEU A 700 30.59 -0.68 -14.53
C LEU A 700 31.42 -1.95 -14.77
N MET A 701 31.21 -3.00 -13.98
CA MET A 701 31.76 -4.33 -14.23
C MET A 701 30.63 -5.37 -14.15
N GLY A 702 30.27 -5.95 -15.28
CA GLY A 702 29.20 -6.94 -15.41
C GLY A 702 29.70 -8.34 -15.75
N HIS A 703 29.31 -9.35 -14.97
CA HIS A 703 29.52 -10.76 -15.31
C HIS A 703 28.29 -11.34 -16.01
N SER A 704 28.47 -12.12 -17.08
CA SER A 704 27.38 -12.86 -17.74
C SER A 704 26.17 -11.98 -18.08
N ASN A 705 24.98 -12.30 -17.59
CA ASN A 705 23.77 -11.46 -17.70
C ASN A 705 23.93 -10.04 -17.13
N GLY A 706 24.81 -9.83 -16.15
CA GLY A 706 25.19 -8.51 -15.66
C GLY A 706 25.78 -7.62 -16.76
N GLY A 707 26.47 -8.18 -17.75
CA GLY A 707 26.94 -7.43 -18.93
C GLY A 707 25.82 -6.94 -19.85
N ALA A 708 24.69 -7.67 -19.92
CA ALA A 708 23.49 -7.18 -20.62
C ALA A 708 22.86 -5.98 -19.88
N VAL A 709 22.88 -6.01 -18.54
CA VAL A 709 22.49 -4.86 -17.70
C VAL A 709 23.45 -3.68 -17.89
N VAL A 710 24.77 -3.90 -17.97
CA VAL A 710 25.78 -2.88 -18.32
C VAL A 710 25.47 -2.24 -19.67
N ARG A 711 25.18 -3.04 -20.72
CA ARG A 711 24.81 -2.52 -22.04
C ARG A 711 23.57 -1.63 -21.98
N GLU A 712 22.51 -2.05 -21.28
CA GLU A 712 21.28 -1.27 -21.19
C GLU A 712 21.47 0.00 -20.33
N LEU A 713 22.32 -0.03 -19.30
CA LEU A 713 22.78 1.15 -18.56
C LEU A 713 23.52 2.14 -19.48
N MET A 714 24.49 1.68 -20.27
CA MET A 714 25.22 2.53 -21.23
C MET A 714 24.28 3.15 -22.27
N ARG A 715 23.25 2.42 -22.71
CA ARG A 715 22.24 2.91 -23.66
C ARG A 715 21.27 3.93 -23.06
N ARG A 716 20.80 3.73 -21.82
CA ARG A 716 19.80 4.59 -21.15
C ARG A 716 20.42 5.80 -20.46
N HIS A 717 21.60 5.61 -19.86
CA HIS A 717 22.24 6.52 -18.92
C HIS A 717 23.71 6.81 -19.29
N PRO A 718 24.08 7.09 -20.56
CA PRO A 718 25.48 7.17 -21.00
C PRO A 718 26.32 8.16 -20.18
N ALA A 719 25.74 9.31 -19.79
CA ALA A 719 26.42 10.31 -18.96
C ALA A 719 26.82 9.82 -17.55
N ARG A 720 26.22 8.72 -17.06
CA ARG A 720 26.54 8.09 -15.77
C ARG A 720 27.71 7.11 -15.86
N ILE A 721 28.17 6.77 -17.07
CA ILE A 721 29.15 5.69 -17.30
C ILE A 721 30.48 6.28 -17.73
N ALA A 722 31.50 6.17 -16.89
CA ALA A 722 32.86 6.59 -17.20
C ALA A 722 33.62 5.53 -18.03
N GLY A 723 33.25 4.26 -17.86
CA GLY A 723 33.80 3.12 -18.59
C GLY A 723 33.05 1.84 -18.23
N ALA A 724 33.29 0.77 -18.96
CA ALA A 724 32.66 -0.53 -18.72
C ALA A 724 33.65 -1.68 -18.86
N VAL A 725 33.45 -2.72 -18.06
CA VAL A 725 34.13 -4.01 -18.14
C VAL A 725 33.06 -5.09 -18.22
N THR A 726 33.13 -5.99 -19.19
CA THR A 726 32.24 -7.16 -19.27
C THR A 726 33.03 -8.46 -19.22
N LEU A 727 32.54 -9.41 -18.42
CA LEU A 727 33.18 -10.69 -18.14
C LEU A 727 32.26 -11.79 -18.67
N ASP A 728 32.74 -12.52 -19.67
CA ASP A 728 32.03 -13.58 -20.40
C ASP A 728 30.55 -13.27 -20.70
N SER A 729 30.29 -12.03 -21.13
CA SER A 729 28.95 -11.48 -21.29
C SER A 729 28.54 -11.32 -22.75
N ALA A 730 27.23 -11.47 -23.02
CA ALA A 730 26.63 -11.13 -24.30
C ALA A 730 26.45 -9.60 -24.43
N LEU A 731 26.93 -9.05 -25.55
CA LEU A 731 26.76 -7.66 -25.97
C LEU A 731 25.95 -7.52 -27.27
N GLN A 732 25.57 -8.65 -27.87
CA GLN A 732 24.64 -8.79 -28.99
C GLN A 732 23.77 -10.05 -28.78
N ALA A 733 22.71 -10.22 -29.58
CA ALA A 733 21.89 -11.42 -29.55
C ALA A 733 22.72 -12.67 -29.90
N VAL A 734 22.71 -13.66 -29.00
CA VAL A 734 23.49 -14.91 -29.12
C VAL A 734 22.65 -16.18 -29.08
N PHE A 735 21.35 -16.07 -28.73
CA PHE A 735 20.39 -17.16 -28.76
C PHE A 735 19.22 -16.80 -29.68
N ASP A 736 18.70 -17.79 -30.40
CA ASP A 736 17.43 -17.67 -31.14
C ASP A 736 16.22 -17.98 -30.24
N ALA A 737 15.03 -17.60 -30.70
CA ALA A 737 13.79 -17.73 -29.92
C ALA A 737 13.46 -19.18 -29.54
N GLU A 738 13.85 -20.16 -30.35
CA GLU A 738 13.63 -21.58 -30.08
C GLU A 738 14.55 -22.06 -28.94
N THR A 739 15.83 -21.67 -28.97
CA THR A 739 16.79 -21.91 -27.88
C THR A 739 16.30 -21.25 -26.59
N ILE A 740 15.86 -19.99 -26.65
CA ILE A 740 15.36 -19.25 -25.48
C ILE A 740 14.18 -19.97 -24.83
N GLU A 741 13.18 -20.39 -25.62
CA GLU A 741 12.04 -21.13 -25.10
C GLU A 741 12.41 -22.54 -24.63
N PHE A 742 13.40 -23.22 -25.23
CA PHE A 742 13.94 -24.48 -24.69
C PHE A 742 14.49 -24.29 -23.26
N PHE A 743 15.34 -23.29 -23.05
CA PHE A 743 15.86 -22.94 -21.71
C PHE A 743 14.72 -22.61 -20.74
N CYS A 744 13.76 -21.77 -21.14
CA CYS A 744 12.64 -21.37 -20.27
C CYS A 744 11.75 -22.56 -19.89
N ASN A 745 11.48 -23.48 -20.82
CA ASN A 745 10.72 -24.70 -20.55
C ASN A 745 11.49 -25.69 -19.66
N ALA A 746 12.81 -25.84 -19.85
CA ALA A 746 13.65 -26.67 -18.99
C ALA A 746 13.70 -26.12 -17.54
N LEU A 747 13.80 -24.80 -17.38
CA LEU A 747 13.80 -24.12 -16.09
C LEU A 747 12.44 -24.14 -15.37
N SER A 748 11.33 -24.27 -16.11
CA SER A 748 9.96 -24.29 -15.57
C SER A 748 9.39 -25.70 -15.37
N GLY A 749 10.01 -26.72 -15.99
CA GLY A 749 9.45 -28.07 -16.10
C GLY A 749 9.93 -29.05 -15.02
N ALA A 750 9.35 -30.25 -15.01
CA ALA A 750 9.68 -31.31 -14.05
C ALA A 750 11.13 -31.84 -14.16
N GLY A 751 11.86 -31.51 -15.23
CA GLY A 751 13.29 -31.83 -15.41
C GLY A 751 14.27 -30.80 -14.83
N ARG A 752 13.77 -29.71 -14.22
CA ARG A 752 14.54 -28.55 -13.77
C ARG A 752 15.78 -28.90 -12.93
N GLU A 753 15.66 -29.77 -11.93
CA GLU A 753 16.80 -30.13 -11.07
C GLU A 753 17.92 -30.82 -11.84
N ALA A 754 17.59 -31.74 -12.75
CA ALA A 754 18.55 -32.43 -13.59
C ALA A 754 19.21 -31.46 -14.59
N PHE A 755 18.43 -30.52 -15.14
CA PHE A 755 18.94 -29.47 -16.03
C PHE A 755 19.95 -28.54 -15.33
N LEU A 756 19.61 -28.04 -14.14
CA LEU A 756 20.52 -27.23 -13.32
C LEU A 756 21.76 -28.02 -12.87
N ALA A 757 21.60 -29.29 -12.52
CA ALA A 757 22.71 -30.16 -12.16
C ALA A 757 23.65 -30.46 -13.33
N GLN A 758 23.13 -30.53 -14.57
CA GLN A 758 23.95 -30.66 -15.77
C GLN A 758 24.73 -29.38 -16.05
N MET A 759 24.08 -28.20 -16.01
CA MET A 759 24.77 -26.92 -16.16
C MET A 759 25.90 -26.72 -15.13
N ALA A 760 25.74 -27.25 -13.92
CA ALA A 760 26.76 -27.21 -12.87
C ALA A 760 27.90 -28.25 -13.04
N GLN A 761 27.81 -29.23 -13.94
CA GLN A 761 28.84 -30.26 -14.11
C GLN A 761 29.91 -29.90 -15.15
N ASP A 762 29.65 -28.93 -16.02
CA ASP A 762 30.45 -28.66 -17.22
C ASP A 762 31.60 -27.64 -17.02
N GLU A 763 31.88 -27.20 -15.79
CA GLU A 763 32.88 -26.14 -15.52
C GLU A 763 34.06 -26.55 -14.60
N PRO A 764 35.32 -26.41 -15.06
CA PRO A 764 36.50 -26.62 -14.22
C PRO A 764 36.89 -25.34 -13.44
N TRP A 765 36.88 -25.41 -12.10
CA TRP A 765 37.25 -24.28 -11.23
C TRP A 765 38.53 -24.55 -10.39
N PRO A 766 39.71 -24.69 -11.01
CA PRO A 766 40.91 -25.20 -10.34
C PRO A 766 41.51 -24.31 -9.24
N GLN A 767 41.16 -23.02 -9.19
CA GLN A 767 41.74 -22.04 -8.24
C GLN A 767 40.77 -21.55 -7.14
N THR A 768 39.59 -22.16 -7.01
CA THR A 768 38.55 -21.72 -6.07
C THR A 768 38.35 -22.74 -4.95
N SER A 769 38.05 -22.27 -3.74
CA SER A 769 37.82 -23.19 -2.62
C SER A 769 36.56 -24.02 -2.88
N PRO A 770 36.50 -25.30 -2.46
CA PRO A 770 35.30 -26.12 -2.63
C PRO A 770 34.03 -25.51 -1.99
N GLN A 771 34.19 -24.65 -0.99
CA GLN A 771 33.08 -23.96 -0.31
C GLN A 771 32.54 -22.80 -1.15
N ASP A 772 33.42 -21.97 -1.72
CA ASP A 772 33.01 -20.85 -2.58
C ASP A 772 32.38 -21.37 -3.88
N PHE A 773 32.97 -22.41 -4.47
CA PHE A 773 32.46 -23.12 -5.63
C PHE A 773 31.02 -23.64 -5.38
N ALA A 774 30.84 -24.44 -4.32
CA ALA A 774 29.52 -24.96 -3.95
C ALA A 774 28.50 -23.84 -3.66
N ARG A 775 28.94 -22.71 -3.09
CA ARG A 775 28.06 -21.54 -2.84
C ARG A 775 27.60 -20.89 -4.15
N ILE A 776 28.46 -20.75 -5.15
CA ILE A 776 28.10 -20.13 -6.44
C ILE A 776 27.21 -21.08 -7.25
N GLN A 777 27.57 -22.37 -7.32
CA GLN A 777 26.74 -23.40 -7.98
C GLN A 777 25.33 -23.54 -7.37
N ALA A 778 25.18 -23.28 -6.07
CA ALA A 778 23.87 -23.27 -5.42
C ALA A 778 23.05 -21.99 -5.70
N GLY A 779 23.56 -20.99 -6.44
CA GLY A 779 22.83 -19.77 -6.81
C GLY A 779 21.49 -20.04 -7.50
N PRO A 780 21.47 -20.80 -8.62
CA PRO A 780 20.24 -21.28 -9.27
C PRO A 780 19.30 -22.14 -8.40
N GLN A 781 19.73 -22.61 -7.23
CA GLN A 781 18.85 -23.28 -6.27
C GLN A 781 18.25 -22.30 -5.23
N ARG A 782 18.86 -21.12 -5.04
CA ARG A 782 18.39 -20.04 -4.15
C ARG A 782 17.47 -19.02 -4.84
N THR A 783 17.64 -18.80 -6.14
CA THR A 783 16.80 -17.87 -6.92
C THR A 783 15.46 -18.50 -7.26
N ASP A 784 14.36 -17.74 -7.14
CA ASP A 784 13.02 -18.22 -7.49
C ASP A 784 12.92 -18.65 -8.98
N PRO A 785 12.26 -19.79 -9.32
CA PRO A 785 12.16 -20.27 -10.70
C PRO A 785 11.49 -19.27 -11.66
N GLY A 786 10.50 -18.50 -11.20
CA GLY A 786 9.84 -17.46 -11.99
C GLY A 786 10.81 -16.30 -12.29
N VAL A 787 11.57 -15.84 -11.30
CA VAL A 787 12.65 -14.85 -11.49
C VAL A 787 13.66 -15.36 -12.51
N GLN A 788 14.08 -16.62 -12.44
CA GLN A 788 15.06 -17.19 -13.37
C GLN A 788 14.58 -17.14 -14.83
N VAL A 789 13.36 -17.59 -15.07
CA VAL A 789 12.74 -17.59 -16.41
C VAL A 789 12.52 -16.17 -16.92
N ALA A 790 12.00 -15.28 -16.07
CA ALA A 790 11.78 -13.87 -16.42
C ALA A 790 13.12 -13.16 -16.74
N SER A 791 14.17 -13.41 -15.96
CA SER A 791 15.50 -12.84 -16.19
C SER A 791 16.13 -13.33 -17.49
N PHE A 792 15.99 -14.62 -17.79
CA PHE A 792 16.52 -15.21 -19.02
C PHE A 792 15.76 -14.67 -20.25
N ARG A 793 14.42 -14.59 -20.19
CA ARG A 793 13.60 -13.95 -21.24
C ARG A 793 13.94 -12.47 -21.43
N ALA A 794 14.17 -11.73 -20.35
CA ALA A 794 14.57 -10.32 -20.41
C ALA A 794 15.94 -10.12 -21.09
N ALA A 795 16.90 -11.01 -20.85
CA ALA A 795 18.21 -11.00 -21.53
C ALA A 795 18.09 -11.37 -23.02
N ALA A 796 17.04 -12.09 -23.37
CA ALA A 796 16.76 -12.58 -24.71
C ALA A 796 15.89 -11.65 -25.57
N ASP A 797 15.38 -10.55 -25.00
CA ASP A 797 14.47 -9.63 -25.68
C ASP A 797 15.11 -8.98 -26.92
N PRO A 798 14.55 -9.18 -28.13
CA PRO A 798 15.07 -8.54 -29.34
C PRO A 798 15.14 -7.00 -29.27
N GLU A 799 14.35 -6.33 -28.42
CA GLU A 799 14.38 -4.87 -28.28
C GLU A 799 15.71 -4.34 -27.71
N ILE A 800 16.41 -5.12 -26.87
CA ILE A 800 17.71 -4.72 -26.31
C ILE A 800 18.87 -4.93 -27.29
N TRP A 801 18.68 -5.78 -28.30
CA TRP A 801 19.67 -6.14 -29.31
C TRP A 801 19.48 -5.39 -30.64
N SER A 802 18.25 -4.98 -30.97
CA SER A 802 17.89 -4.33 -32.25
C SER A 802 18.26 -2.85 -32.37
N LYS A 803 18.68 -2.20 -31.28
CA LYS A 803 19.12 -0.81 -31.28
C LYS A 803 20.62 -0.77 -31.50
N GLU A 804 21.06 -0.08 -32.56
CA GLU A 804 22.45 0.34 -32.70
C GLU A 804 22.83 1.16 -31.48
N VAL A 805 23.94 0.79 -30.83
CA VAL A 805 24.51 1.53 -29.71
C VAL A 805 25.97 1.72 -29.99
N GLU A 806 26.34 2.95 -30.31
CA GLU A 806 27.73 3.41 -30.25
C GLU A 806 28.03 3.74 -28.78
N PHE A 807 28.91 2.96 -28.17
CA PHE A 807 29.38 3.20 -26.81
C PHE A 807 30.39 4.36 -26.83
N LEU A 808 30.01 5.46 -26.20
CA LEU A 808 30.83 6.67 -26.07
C LEU A 808 31.90 6.56 -24.96
N SER A 809 31.72 5.63 -24.03
CA SER A 809 32.64 5.37 -22.91
C SER A 809 33.51 4.15 -23.23
N PRO A 810 34.78 4.11 -22.77
CA PRO A 810 35.67 2.96 -22.96
C PRO A 810 35.06 1.65 -22.49
N LEU A 811 35.30 0.57 -23.24
CA LEU A 811 34.80 -0.77 -22.93
C LEU A 811 35.92 -1.82 -23.01
N LEU A 812 36.17 -2.50 -21.89
CA LEU A 812 36.94 -3.76 -21.84
C LEU A 812 35.99 -4.95 -21.89
N VAL A 813 36.25 -5.91 -22.78
CA VAL A 813 35.52 -7.18 -22.88
C VAL A 813 36.53 -8.30 -22.64
N VAL A 814 36.29 -9.12 -21.62
CA VAL A 814 37.11 -10.30 -21.29
C VAL A 814 36.25 -11.54 -21.47
N HIS A 815 36.61 -12.40 -22.41
CA HIS A 815 35.87 -13.61 -22.79
C HIS A 815 36.71 -14.88 -22.57
N ALA A 816 36.05 -15.97 -22.18
CA ALA A 816 36.64 -17.29 -22.25
C ALA A 816 36.81 -17.73 -23.72
N GLU A 817 37.81 -18.56 -24.03
CA GLU A 817 37.83 -19.22 -25.34
C GLU A 817 36.78 -20.33 -25.41
N GLN A 818 35.56 -19.97 -25.81
CA GLN A 818 34.42 -20.87 -25.95
C GLN A 818 33.87 -20.86 -27.38
N PRO A 819 33.31 -21.99 -27.90
CA PRO A 819 32.70 -22.06 -29.23
C PRO A 819 31.56 -21.06 -29.46
N PHE A 820 30.97 -20.57 -28.37
CA PHE A 820 29.88 -19.59 -28.34
C PHE A 820 30.31 -18.21 -28.88
N TRP A 821 31.55 -17.79 -28.59
CA TRP A 821 32.07 -16.47 -28.98
C TRP A 821 32.74 -16.54 -30.36
N THR A 822 31.91 -16.63 -31.41
CA THR A 822 32.35 -16.78 -32.81
C THR A 822 33.20 -15.61 -33.31
N GLN A 823 33.96 -15.82 -34.40
CA GLN A 823 34.76 -14.75 -35.01
C GLN A 823 33.90 -13.55 -35.45
N ASP A 824 32.70 -13.80 -35.99
CA ASP A 824 31.76 -12.75 -36.40
C ASP A 824 31.25 -11.96 -35.19
N TYR A 825 30.91 -12.64 -34.09
CA TYR A 825 30.54 -11.98 -32.84
C TYR A 825 31.68 -11.11 -32.31
N ARG A 826 32.92 -11.62 -32.29
CA ARG A 826 34.11 -10.85 -31.84
C ARG A 826 34.38 -9.63 -32.73
N ALA A 827 34.12 -9.73 -34.03
CA ALA A 827 34.21 -8.59 -34.94
C ALA A 827 33.10 -7.56 -34.66
N ALA A 828 31.86 -8.01 -34.46
CA ALA A 828 30.72 -7.16 -34.20
C ALA A 828 30.81 -6.43 -32.83
N VAL A 829 31.40 -7.07 -31.81
CA VAL A 829 31.73 -6.42 -30.52
C VAL A 829 32.75 -5.31 -30.69
N ARG A 830 33.82 -5.53 -31.47
CA ARG A 830 34.83 -4.48 -31.74
C ARG A 830 34.27 -3.27 -32.50
N SER A 831 33.14 -3.41 -33.19
CA SER A 831 32.44 -2.29 -33.83
C SER A 831 31.44 -1.55 -32.92
N LEU A 832 31.30 -1.90 -31.64
CA LEU A 832 30.36 -1.24 -30.71
C LEU A 832 30.81 0.15 -30.24
N GLY A 833 32.05 0.55 -30.48
CA GLY A 833 32.56 1.87 -30.09
C GLY A 833 34.01 2.09 -30.55
N ALA A 834 34.50 3.32 -30.41
CA ALA A 834 35.85 3.70 -30.84
C ALA A 834 36.97 3.23 -29.89
N ASP A 835 36.66 2.99 -28.61
CA ASP A 835 37.57 2.45 -27.58
C ASP A 835 36.96 1.16 -26.99
N VAL A 836 37.02 0.08 -27.79
CA VAL A 836 36.63 -1.28 -27.38
C VAL A 836 37.85 -2.19 -27.42
N GLU A 837 38.22 -2.69 -26.25
CA GLU A 837 39.30 -3.65 -26.06
C GLU A 837 38.72 -5.05 -25.81
N LEU A 838 39.11 -6.04 -26.62
CA LEU A 838 38.60 -7.41 -26.51
C LEU A 838 39.76 -8.38 -26.25
N VAL A 839 39.78 -8.92 -25.04
CA VAL A 839 40.72 -9.93 -24.55
C VAL A 839 40.02 -11.29 -24.51
N VAL A 840 40.70 -12.35 -24.95
CA VAL A 840 40.20 -13.72 -24.89
C VAL A 840 41.20 -14.56 -24.11
N TRP A 841 40.72 -15.34 -23.15
CA TRP A 841 41.53 -16.19 -22.28
C TRP A 841 41.33 -17.67 -22.59
N GLU A 842 42.42 -18.37 -22.86
CA GLU A 842 42.44 -19.81 -23.07
C GLU A 842 42.40 -20.57 -21.72
N GLY A 843 41.78 -21.75 -21.71
CA GLY A 843 41.81 -22.66 -20.55
C GLY A 843 41.06 -22.16 -19.30
N VAL A 844 39.99 -21.40 -19.51
CA VAL A 844 39.06 -20.92 -18.46
C VAL A 844 37.60 -21.11 -18.88
N GLY A 845 36.71 -21.23 -17.89
CA GLY A 845 35.26 -21.30 -18.03
C GLY A 845 34.58 -19.93 -17.95
N HIS A 846 33.27 -19.94 -17.68
CA HIS A 846 32.42 -18.74 -17.69
C HIS A 846 32.79 -17.75 -16.56
N HIS A 847 33.16 -18.27 -15.38
CA HIS A 847 33.39 -17.46 -14.18
C HIS A 847 34.84 -16.99 -14.06
N LEU A 848 35.32 -16.31 -15.10
CA LEU A 848 36.65 -15.70 -15.26
C LEU A 848 37.15 -14.97 -14.00
N GLN A 849 36.23 -14.27 -13.31
CA GLN A 849 36.47 -13.49 -12.10
C GLN A 849 36.90 -14.33 -10.88
N TRP A 850 36.64 -15.64 -10.89
CA TRP A 850 37.09 -16.61 -9.90
C TRP A 850 38.28 -17.45 -10.36
N GLU A 851 38.36 -17.78 -11.64
CA GLU A 851 39.38 -18.66 -12.20
C GLU A 851 40.76 -18.00 -12.36
N ARG A 852 40.78 -16.71 -12.75
CA ARG A 852 41.99 -15.90 -12.97
C ARG A 852 41.89 -14.55 -12.27
N THR A 853 41.49 -14.56 -10.99
CA THR A 853 41.19 -13.36 -10.21
C THR A 853 42.27 -12.28 -10.27
N GLU A 854 43.54 -12.60 -10.03
CA GLU A 854 44.60 -11.58 -9.94
C GLU A 854 45.05 -11.08 -11.31
N GLU A 855 45.00 -11.92 -12.34
CA GLU A 855 45.19 -11.49 -13.74
C GLU A 855 44.07 -10.52 -14.16
N LEU A 856 42.83 -10.75 -13.72
CA LEU A 856 41.71 -9.83 -13.95
C LEU A 856 41.91 -8.50 -13.22
N HIS A 857 42.36 -8.53 -11.96
CA HIS A 857 42.63 -7.32 -11.19
C HIS A 857 43.71 -6.47 -11.87
N GLN A 858 44.82 -7.08 -12.27
CA GLN A 858 45.90 -6.39 -12.97
C GLN A 858 45.42 -5.79 -14.31
N LEU A 859 44.77 -6.60 -15.16
CA LEU A 859 44.26 -6.15 -16.47
C LEU A 859 43.33 -4.94 -16.34
N VAL A 860 42.41 -4.99 -15.37
CA VAL A 860 41.45 -3.88 -15.15
C VAL A 860 42.15 -2.65 -14.57
N GLU A 861 43.14 -2.80 -13.67
CA GLU A 861 43.91 -1.66 -13.16
C GLU A 861 44.76 -0.98 -14.24
N GLU A 862 45.42 -1.75 -15.11
CA GLU A 862 46.18 -1.24 -16.26
C GLU A 862 45.25 -0.52 -17.25
N TRP A 863 44.14 -1.16 -17.64
CA TRP A 863 43.13 -0.60 -18.53
C TRP A 863 42.53 0.74 -18.03
N MET A 864 42.24 0.83 -16.72
CA MET A 864 41.78 2.07 -16.07
C MET A 864 42.88 3.15 -16.06
N ALA A 865 44.13 2.77 -15.75
CA ALA A 865 45.24 3.71 -15.65
C ALA A 865 45.59 4.35 -17.00
N GLU A 866 45.55 3.60 -18.09
CA GLU A 866 45.74 4.10 -19.46
C GLU A 866 44.71 5.16 -19.87
N ARG A 867 43.52 5.12 -19.26
CA ARG A 867 42.36 5.97 -19.58
C ARG A 867 42.08 7.05 -18.53
N GLY A 868 42.87 7.08 -17.44
CA GLY A 868 42.74 8.06 -16.35
C GLY A 868 41.51 7.87 -15.46
N LEU A 869 41.06 6.62 -15.25
CA LEU A 869 39.80 6.26 -14.57
C LEU A 869 39.96 5.84 -13.10
#